data_AF-A0A971D0A2-F1
#
_entry.id   AF-A0A971D0A2-F1
#
_cell.length_a   1.000
_cell.length_b   1.000
_cell.length_c   1.000
_cell.angle_alpha   90.00
_cell.angle_beta   90.00
_cell.angle_gamma   90.00
#
_symmetry.space_group_name_H-M   'P 1'
#
loop_
_entity.id
_entity.type
_entity.pdbx_description
1 polymer ?
#
loop_
_entity_poly.entity_id
_entity_poly.type
_entity_poly.pdbx_seq_one_letter_code
_entity_poly.pdbx_strand_id
1 'polypeptide(L)'
;MGYKVKFSVIVAAYNVAPYIKGCLQSISAQTYADFEVIVIDDCSTDETLGVAQECALADSRIRVVSQFRNSGSHVVRKRGVEMSTGDWVLFVDGDDELAPEALQTLAESGALGQSEMVYFWRDVVQDNPKANSEAGKSLEQAFNVDLGSLKGDEILAAAFSDSRQGRVLWTVISVAVSATLAKRAFGVMTDRRMGRMEDAYEFFVLADQCKSLEFVPRPLLCYHWGRGVTGVSRQSIETYEKHVTDVKQVLAEVQRYADEQTDRTAVERESVEWLARQLPEHISTELVLRVDQEQEGQGAIAFARVWGKTVAIGEIERLIHDRACDLIKDEKIVDVDDELYRLLDIRDMLINSSYDNDTLPSLHSYYDSIGKKTDDLLNQIMDRQRGQVQQPKTINPFSSKRLAIYCFYDANGHAASFIPHFLDDLMRNVTDLVVVVNGKLDTSSREMFEQYAQTIIVRKNEGLDVAAYRQALLQIGWKKLESFDEVICLNDTILGPIYPFSQMFREMSQRPVDFWGITAYAGEDVGEETIPTHLQAYWHAYRKTLVKSQAFHEYWEQMPHWTDYAEVTRKHEMALTPHFEELGFSWDSYVDWKRYAGTSSYPLLYMPMEIIRDERCPIFKRRSFFVPYEFTFDQTAGQPALDLFEYIRDYTAYDTNFIWDALLQSYNVDDLRRAMHLDYVLPSSTRNPVAASKPTSAFIFHIFFMDLLEDTVRYINNLPVETDLYITTTDDKIETIRQALLNKGVTHTPTFIPVKNRGRDVSALLVAARDVVLGGKYEVVGFAHDKKSSQNQDAGHHGSETQGFAYKLMENTLGSQAYIDNILTLFGQNQRLGMVSPPPPYHALYFAHTLPSDWGPDFGITRDLLEKRLHIHVPLDSAKATVSAIGSCYWFRTEALRPLFANDWKYEDFLPEGQMGGDGSISHAIERANGYVAQSQGFYPAWVMSDRYARIEVDSLFHTTNTLLRGMGPFRRGETLLQTARELGSDLSKKGRIRRKVRQGAHGGLKWVTHRFVLPLPEPVVKMIYTVGWAPINVYRHTRNKLTQALRFVLHR
;
A
#
# COMPACT_ATOMS: atom_id res chain seq x y z
N MET A 1 18.71 36.00 -63.60
CA MET A 1 17.50 36.85 -63.46
C MET A 1 16.67 36.20 -62.36
N GLY A 2 16.69 36.78 -61.16
CA GLY A 2 16.06 36.21 -59.97
C GLY A 2 14.54 36.17 -60.09
N TYR A 3 13.94 35.15 -59.48
CA TYR A 3 12.50 34.98 -59.41
C TYR A 3 11.95 36.06 -58.45
N LYS A 4 11.20 37.05 -58.96
CA LYS A 4 10.67 38.13 -58.12
C LYS A 4 9.47 37.62 -57.34
N VAL A 5 9.63 37.45 -56.03
CA VAL A 5 8.61 36.94 -55.10
C VAL A 5 8.47 37.82 -53.87
N LYS A 6 7.30 37.83 -53.26
CA LYS A 6 7.09 38.43 -51.94
C LYS A 6 7.19 37.37 -50.84
N PHE A 7 7.89 37.66 -49.75
CA PHE A 7 7.93 36.80 -48.58
C PHE A 7 6.96 37.28 -47.47
N SER A 8 6.36 36.34 -46.74
CA SER A 8 5.70 36.58 -45.45
C SER A 8 6.49 35.87 -44.36
N VAL A 9 7.10 36.64 -43.46
CA VAL A 9 7.81 36.10 -42.29
C VAL A 9 6.85 36.11 -41.10
N ILE A 10 6.46 34.93 -40.64
CA ILE A 10 5.58 34.75 -39.48
C ILE A 10 6.44 34.58 -38.24
N VAL A 11 6.22 35.45 -37.25
CA VAL A 11 6.92 35.41 -35.96
C VAL A 11 5.95 35.00 -34.87
N ALA A 12 6.17 33.83 -34.29
CA ALA A 12 5.43 33.36 -33.12
C ALA A 12 6.09 33.91 -31.85
N ALA A 13 5.33 34.62 -31.01
CA ALA A 13 5.87 35.29 -29.83
C ALA A 13 5.06 34.98 -28.58
N TYR A 14 5.73 34.49 -27.53
CA TYR A 14 5.16 34.32 -26.20
C TYR A 14 6.25 34.45 -25.13
N ASN A 15 6.18 35.49 -24.30
CA ASN A 15 7.13 35.73 -23.21
C ASN A 15 8.62 35.72 -23.63
N VAL A 16 8.92 36.42 -24.73
CA VAL A 16 10.26 36.54 -25.35
C VAL A 16 10.74 38.00 -25.37
N ALA A 17 10.31 38.83 -24.41
CA ALA A 17 10.65 40.25 -24.36
C ALA A 17 12.16 40.54 -24.46
N PRO A 18 13.07 39.73 -23.88
CA PRO A 18 14.52 39.96 -24.02
C PRO A 18 15.05 39.81 -25.45
N TYR A 19 14.38 39.04 -26.30
CA TYR A 19 14.93 38.57 -27.58
C TYR A 19 14.19 39.11 -28.79
N ILE A 20 12.88 39.36 -28.67
CA ILE A 20 11.99 39.73 -29.79
C ILE A 20 12.44 40.99 -30.53
N LYS A 21 13.14 41.91 -29.87
CA LYS A 21 13.71 43.10 -30.53
C LYS A 21 14.82 42.73 -31.51
N GLY A 22 15.77 41.88 -31.11
CA GLY A 22 16.85 41.38 -31.98
C GLY A 22 16.26 40.56 -33.14
N CYS A 23 15.31 39.69 -32.78
CA CYS A 23 14.17 39.24 -33.56
C CYS A 23 13.87 40.05 -34.82
N LEU A 24 13.02 41.04 -34.59
CA LEU A 24 12.44 41.87 -35.64
C LEU A 24 13.47 42.77 -36.31
N GLN A 25 14.55 43.14 -35.63
CA GLN A 25 15.65 43.91 -36.22
C GLN A 25 16.41 43.11 -37.28
N SER A 26 16.68 41.82 -37.05
CA SER A 26 17.34 40.94 -38.03
C SER A 26 16.51 40.78 -39.31
N ILE A 27 15.18 40.69 -39.16
CA ILE A 27 14.23 40.58 -40.28
C ILE A 27 14.10 41.93 -41.00
N SER A 28 14.02 43.04 -40.27
CA SER A 28 13.91 44.38 -40.86
C SER A 28 15.16 44.75 -41.67
N ALA A 29 16.33 44.26 -41.24
CA ALA A 29 17.63 44.52 -41.86
C ALA A 29 17.95 43.63 -43.08
N GLN A 30 17.03 42.76 -43.51
CA GLN A 30 17.23 41.91 -44.69
C GLN A 30 17.55 42.73 -45.93
N THR A 31 18.50 42.25 -46.73
CA THR A 31 18.92 42.91 -47.98
C THR A 31 17.86 42.84 -49.08
N TYR A 32 16.93 41.88 -49.00
CA TYR A 32 15.77 41.76 -49.88
C TYR A 32 14.63 42.67 -49.42
N ALA A 33 14.04 43.46 -50.31
CA ALA A 33 13.07 44.50 -49.89
C ALA A 33 11.60 44.04 -49.83
N ASP A 34 11.19 43.07 -50.65
CA ASP A 34 9.78 42.72 -50.88
C ASP A 34 9.29 41.62 -49.93
N PHE A 35 9.00 42.01 -48.68
CA PHE A 35 8.46 41.11 -47.67
C PHE A 35 7.52 41.82 -46.70
N GLU A 36 6.73 41.03 -45.96
CA GLU A 36 5.99 41.47 -44.78
C GLU A 36 6.36 40.61 -43.57
N VAL A 37 6.17 41.15 -42.37
CA VAL A 37 6.36 40.43 -41.11
C VAL A 37 5.05 40.41 -40.35
N ILE A 38 4.63 39.22 -39.92
CA ILE A 38 3.39 39.03 -39.16
C ILE A 38 3.78 38.46 -37.80
N VAL A 39 3.78 39.32 -36.79
CA VAL A 39 4.05 38.93 -35.40
C VAL A 39 2.72 38.57 -34.75
N ILE A 40 2.59 37.33 -34.30
CA ILE A 40 1.43 36.88 -33.54
C ILE A 40 1.89 36.67 -32.08
N ASP A 41 1.47 37.58 -31.21
CA ASP A 41 1.67 37.51 -29.76
C ASP A 41 0.60 36.59 -29.14
N ASP A 42 1.03 35.51 -28.50
CA ASP A 42 0.15 34.46 -27.95
C ASP A 42 -0.27 34.73 -26.50
N CYS A 43 -0.78 35.94 -26.26
CA CYS A 43 -1.19 36.41 -24.93
C CYS A 43 -0.01 36.48 -23.94
N SER A 44 1.10 37.11 -24.35
CA SER A 44 2.26 37.30 -23.47
C SER A 44 1.90 38.07 -22.21
N THR A 45 2.56 37.73 -21.11
CA THR A 45 2.40 38.36 -19.80
C THR A 45 3.56 39.30 -19.43
N ASP A 46 4.58 39.37 -20.27
CA ASP A 46 5.72 40.29 -20.17
C ASP A 46 5.65 41.40 -21.22
N GLU A 47 6.73 42.15 -21.39
CA GLU A 47 6.81 43.29 -22.32
C GLU A 47 6.91 42.89 -23.81
N THR A 48 6.75 41.60 -24.17
CA THR A 48 6.90 41.11 -25.56
C THR A 48 6.02 41.89 -26.54
N LEU A 49 4.74 42.03 -26.21
CA LEU A 49 3.77 42.73 -27.05
C LEU A 49 4.14 44.21 -27.24
N GLY A 50 4.56 44.88 -26.17
CA GLY A 50 4.97 46.28 -26.21
C GLY A 50 6.18 46.49 -27.12
N VAL A 51 7.22 45.67 -26.97
CA VAL A 51 8.43 45.73 -27.79
C VAL A 51 8.14 45.45 -29.27
N ALA A 52 7.27 44.47 -29.56
CA ALA A 52 6.86 44.18 -30.93
C ALA A 52 6.10 45.35 -31.57
N GLN A 53 5.19 45.99 -30.81
CA GLN A 53 4.45 47.18 -31.25
C GLN A 53 5.38 48.37 -31.53
N GLU A 54 6.40 48.59 -30.70
CA GLU A 54 7.42 49.61 -30.96
C GLU A 54 8.16 49.37 -32.27
N CYS A 55 8.53 48.12 -32.55
CA CYS A 55 9.19 47.76 -33.82
C CYS A 55 8.26 47.99 -35.02
N ALA A 56 6.96 47.70 -34.89
CA ALA A 56 5.99 47.96 -35.95
C ALA A 56 5.73 49.44 -36.24
N LEU A 57 5.97 50.33 -35.26
CA LEU A 57 5.96 51.77 -35.49
C LEU A 57 7.20 52.23 -36.29
N ALA A 58 8.32 51.51 -36.17
CA ALA A 58 9.57 51.82 -36.86
C ALA A 58 9.66 51.24 -38.28
N ASP A 59 9.00 50.10 -38.54
CA ASP A 59 8.95 49.46 -39.85
C ASP A 59 7.53 49.07 -40.24
N SER A 60 6.98 49.76 -41.24
CA SER A 60 5.61 49.54 -41.74
C SER A 60 5.35 48.17 -42.34
N ARG A 61 6.38 47.36 -42.60
CA ARG A 61 6.25 45.97 -43.06
C ARG A 61 5.84 45.02 -41.93
N ILE A 62 5.99 45.43 -40.68
CA ILE A 62 5.67 44.62 -39.50
C ILE A 62 4.23 44.87 -39.06
N ARG A 63 3.46 43.80 -38.93
CA ARG A 63 2.10 43.79 -38.37
C ARG A 63 2.07 42.91 -37.13
N VAL A 64 1.62 43.48 -36.01
CA VAL A 64 1.49 42.79 -34.73
C VAL A 64 0.03 42.48 -34.45
N VAL A 65 -0.25 41.25 -34.04
CA VAL A 65 -1.58 40.77 -33.64
C VAL A 65 -1.43 40.08 -32.29
N SER A 66 -2.25 40.44 -31.31
CA SER A 66 -2.27 39.76 -30.01
C SER A 66 -3.51 38.88 -29.87
N GLN A 67 -3.32 37.71 -29.28
CA GLN A 67 -4.36 36.73 -28.99
C GLN A 67 -4.98 36.99 -27.60
N PHE A 68 -6.26 36.66 -27.44
CA PHE A 68 -6.96 36.80 -26.16
C PHE A 68 -6.65 35.69 -25.14
N ARG A 69 -6.01 34.60 -25.59
CA ARG A 69 -5.61 33.46 -24.76
C ARG A 69 -4.39 32.78 -25.36
N ASN A 70 -3.54 32.22 -24.51
CA ASN A 70 -2.43 31.37 -24.96
C ASN A 70 -2.96 30.11 -25.64
N SER A 71 -2.71 30.00 -26.95
CA SER A 71 -3.23 28.96 -27.84
C SER A 71 -2.13 28.01 -28.36
N GLY A 72 -0.87 28.29 -28.03
CA GLY A 72 0.30 27.50 -28.45
C GLY A 72 0.80 27.85 -29.85
N SER A 73 2.08 27.58 -30.11
CA SER A 73 2.79 27.95 -31.35
C SER A 73 2.08 27.47 -32.61
N HIS A 74 1.45 26.30 -32.56
CA HIS A 74 0.72 25.76 -33.70
C HIS A 74 -0.40 26.68 -34.21
N VAL A 75 -1.29 27.08 -33.30
CA VAL A 75 -2.44 27.94 -33.62
C VAL A 75 -1.96 29.34 -34.04
N VAL A 76 -0.87 29.80 -33.44
CA VAL A 76 -0.19 31.07 -33.74
C VAL A 76 0.35 31.07 -35.17
N ARG A 77 1.10 30.02 -35.57
CA ARG A 77 1.63 29.85 -36.93
C ARG A 77 0.50 29.71 -37.95
N LYS A 78 -0.52 28.89 -37.66
CA LYS A 78 -1.72 28.75 -38.50
C LYS A 78 -2.40 30.09 -38.76
N ARG A 79 -2.59 30.90 -37.71
CA ARG A 79 -3.16 32.24 -37.84
C ARG A 79 -2.28 33.17 -38.67
N GLY A 80 -0.96 33.11 -38.50
CA GLY A 80 -0.01 33.82 -39.35
C GLY A 80 -0.16 33.45 -40.83
N VAL A 81 -0.32 32.16 -41.14
CA VAL A 81 -0.51 31.66 -42.52
C VAL A 81 -1.81 32.20 -43.12
N GLU A 82 -2.92 32.19 -42.37
CA GLU A 82 -4.19 32.78 -42.82
C GLU A 82 -4.06 34.26 -43.20
N MET A 83 -3.22 34.99 -42.46
CA MET A 83 -3.01 36.42 -42.62
C MET A 83 -1.95 36.77 -43.67
N SER A 84 -1.19 35.79 -44.16
CA SER A 84 -0.09 35.97 -45.11
C SER A 84 -0.54 36.31 -46.53
N THR A 85 0.17 37.25 -47.15
CA THR A 85 -0.07 37.75 -48.51
C THR A 85 1.13 37.59 -49.45
N GLY A 86 2.27 37.12 -48.95
CA GLY A 86 3.45 36.77 -49.74
C GLY A 86 3.22 35.51 -50.58
N ASP A 87 4.09 35.32 -51.57
CA ASP A 87 4.15 34.11 -52.40
C ASP A 87 4.80 32.94 -51.65
N TRP A 88 5.66 33.27 -50.68
CA TRP A 88 6.40 32.33 -49.83
C TRP A 88 6.28 32.71 -48.36
N VAL A 89 6.17 31.72 -47.49
CA VAL A 89 6.00 31.85 -46.05
C VAL A 89 7.22 31.27 -45.35
N LEU A 90 7.80 32.02 -44.42
CA LEU A 90 8.83 31.55 -43.50
C LEU A 90 8.33 31.67 -42.07
N PHE A 91 8.79 30.78 -41.19
CA PHE A 91 8.52 30.81 -39.77
C PHE A 91 9.82 31.14 -39.02
N VAL A 92 9.75 32.08 -38.09
CA VAL A 92 10.88 32.46 -37.21
C VAL A 92 10.34 32.53 -35.79
N ASP A 93 10.98 31.84 -34.85
CA ASP A 93 10.60 31.94 -33.45
C ASP A 93 11.12 33.27 -32.86
N GLY A 94 10.39 33.85 -31.91
CA GLY A 94 10.65 35.20 -31.40
C GLY A 94 11.98 35.38 -30.65
N ASP A 95 12.73 34.30 -30.42
CA ASP A 95 14.05 34.27 -29.82
C ASP A 95 15.20 33.92 -30.79
N ASP A 96 14.89 33.69 -32.07
CA ASP A 96 15.83 33.36 -33.16
C ASP A 96 15.95 34.48 -34.20
N GLU A 97 17.06 34.57 -34.93
CA GLU A 97 17.32 35.66 -35.90
C GLU A 97 17.47 35.15 -37.34
N LEU A 98 17.17 35.99 -38.35
CA LEU A 98 17.50 35.68 -39.75
C LEU A 98 18.91 36.18 -40.11
N ALA A 99 19.65 35.37 -40.88
CA ALA A 99 20.92 35.81 -41.44
C ALA A 99 20.71 37.02 -42.39
N PRO A 100 21.61 38.02 -42.45
CA PRO A 100 21.37 39.28 -43.16
C PRO A 100 20.94 39.18 -44.64
N GLU A 101 21.39 38.12 -45.33
CA GLU A 101 21.11 37.87 -46.76
C GLU A 101 20.15 36.69 -46.97
N ALA A 102 19.42 36.24 -45.94
CA ALA A 102 18.58 35.06 -45.97
C ALA A 102 17.53 35.10 -47.09
N LEU A 103 16.71 36.15 -47.12
CA LEU A 103 15.64 36.30 -48.11
C LEU A 103 16.20 36.50 -49.53
N GLN A 104 17.31 37.23 -49.67
CA GLN A 104 17.99 37.42 -50.96
C GLN A 104 18.53 36.08 -51.49
N THR A 105 19.17 35.30 -50.63
CA THR A 105 19.74 33.99 -50.98
C THR A 105 18.64 33.03 -51.45
N LEU A 106 17.49 33.01 -50.77
CA LEU A 106 16.33 32.21 -51.20
C LEU A 106 15.82 32.65 -52.56
N ALA A 107 15.62 33.96 -52.78
CA ALA A 107 15.12 34.51 -54.05
C ALA A 107 16.04 34.21 -55.24
N GLU A 108 17.35 34.14 -55.01
CA GLU A 108 18.37 33.90 -56.04
C GLU A 108 18.75 32.43 -56.25
N SER A 109 18.44 31.55 -55.28
CA SER A 109 18.81 30.13 -55.30
C SER A 109 18.27 29.36 -56.53
N GLY A 110 17.16 29.81 -57.11
CA GLY A 110 16.41 29.08 -58.14
C GLY A 110 15.48 27.99 -57.59
N ALA A 111 15.65 27.60 -56.32
CA ALA A 111 14.88 26.54 -55.66
C ALA A 111 13.38 26.91 -55.54
N LEU A 112 13.06 28.17 -55.28
CA LEU A 112 11.68 28.67 -55.18
C LEU A 112 10.89 28.53 -56.49
N GLY A 113 11.56 28.50 -57.65
CA GLY A 113 10.89 28.32 -58.94
C GLY A 113 10.58 26.86 -59.28
N GLN A 114 11.10 25.91 -58.50
CA GLN A 114 11.14 24.48 -58.82
C GLN A 114 10.45 23.60 -57.77
N SER A 115 10.02 24.19 -56.65
CA SER A 115 9.53 23.47 -55.47
C SER A 115 8.29 24.12 -54.86
N GLU A 116 7.58 23.39 -54.00
CA GLU A 116 6.54 23.95 -53.12
C GLU A 116 7.10 24.26 -51.72
N MET A 117 8.26 23.69 -51.37
CA MET A 117 8.97 23.87 -50.11
C MET A 117 10.48 23.88 -50.35
N VAL A 118 11.21 24.71 -49.61
CA VAL A 118 12.68 24.79 -49.66
C VAL A 118 13.23 24.63 -48.25
N TYR A 119 14.11 23.66 -48.05
CA TYR A 119 14.83 23.44 -46.78
C TYR A 119 16.17 24.18 -46.80
N PHE A 120 16.45 24.97 -45.77
CA PHE A 120 17.71 25.71 -45.65
C PHE A 120 18.42 25.41 -44.32
N TRP A 121 19.72 25.60 -44.29
CA TRP A 121 20.51 25.32 -43.09
C TRP A 121 20.32 26.39 -42.01
N ARG A 122 20.72 26.07 -40.79
CA ARG A 122 20.77 27.01 -39.65
C ARG A 122 22.18 27.10 -39.08
N ASP A 123 22.53 28.26 -38.55
CA ASP A 123 23.71 28.46 -37.70
C ASP A 123 23.27 28.33 -36.25
N VAL A 124 23.91 27.46 -35.46
CA VAL A 124 23.52 27.24 -34.05
C VAL A 124 24.38 28.13 -33.15
N VAL A 125 23.76 29.20 -32.66
CA VAL A 125 24.39 30.17 -31.75
C VAL A 125 24.17 29.72 -30.31
N GLN A 126 25.26 29.58 -29.55
CA GLN A 126 25.22 29.09 -28.19
C GLN A 126 25.12 30.24 -27.17
N ASP A 127 23.96 30.42 -26.54
CA ASP A 127 23.75 31.51 -25.56
C ASP A 127 23.84 31.07 -24.10
N ASN A 128 23.84 29.77 -23.82
CA ASN A 128 24.02 29.23 -22.47
C ASN A 128 25.48 28.78 -22.24
N PRO A 129 26.25 29.44 -21.36
CA PRO A 129 27.65 29.08 -21.06
C PRO A 129 27.82 27.70 -20.44
N LYS A 130 26.75 27.11 -19.90
CA LYS A 130 26.75 25.77 -19.28
C LYS A 130 26.41 24.64 -20.27
N ALA A 131 25.96 24.97 -21.49
CA ALA A 131 25.66 23.95 -22.48
C ALA A 131 26.96 23.36 -23.07
N ASN A 132 26.97 22.07 -23.37
CA ASN A 132 28.12 21.40 -23.97
C ASN A 132 28.33 21.89 -25.42
N SER A 133 29.45 22.53 -25.71
CA SER A 133 29.79 23.05 -27.05
C SER A 133 29.81 21.98 -28.16
N GLU A 134 30.01 20.70 -27.81
CA GLU A 134 29.95 19.60 -28.77
C GLU A 134 28.52 19.20 -29.13
N ALA A 135 27.59 19.33 -28.18
CA ALA A 135 26.17 19.03 -28.42
C ALA A 135 25.56 20.03 -29.40
N GLY A 136 25.88 21.32 -29.28
CA GLY A 136 25.43 22.35 -30.22
C GLY A 136 25.92 22.08 -31.65
N LYS A 137 27.18 21.70 -31.82
CA LYS A 137 27.74 21.33 -33.14
C LYS A 137 27.11 20.07 -33.73
N SER A 138 26.84 19.07 -32.90
CA SER A 138 26.19 17.83 -33.34
C SER A 138 24.76 18.09 -33.81
N LEU A 139 24.05 18.96 -33.10
CA LEU A 139 22.71 19.40 -33.48
C LEU A 139 22.71 20.17 -34.81
N GLU A 140 23.64 21.11 -34.97
CA GLU A 140 23.80 21.87 -36.22
C GLU A 140 24.03 20.92 -37.41
N GLN A 141 24.91 19.94 -37.25
CA GLN A 141 25.17 18.92 -38.28
C GLN A 141 23.93 18.07 -38.61
N ALA A 142 23.10 17.77 -37.62
CA ALA A 142 21.88 16.99 -37.81
C ALA A 142 20.80 17.77 -38.57
N PHE A 143 20.69 19.09 -38.35
CA PHE A 143 19.77 19.93 -39.13
C PHE A 143 20.30 20.27 -40.52
N ASN A 144 21.61 20.40 -40.69
CA ASN A 144 22.22 20.91 -41.92
C ASN A 144 22.53 19.79 -42.92
N VAL A 145 21.48 19.08 -43.33
CA VAL A 145 21.56 18.03 -44.36
C VAL A 145 21.21 18.55 -45.75
N ASP A 146 21.71 17.87 -46.77
CA ASP A 146 21.34 18.08 -48.17
C ASP A 146 21.11 16.71 -48.83
N LEU A 147 19.86 16.45 -49.23
CA LEU A 147 19.45 15.20 -49.88
C LEU A 147 19.17 15.39 -51.38
N GLY A 148 19.43 16.59 -51.93
CA GLY A 148 18.99 16.97 -53.26
C GLY A 148 17.47 17.07 -53.38
N SER A 149 16.97 17.10 -54.62
CA SER A 149 15.54 17.27 -54.90
C SER A 149 14.70 16.05 -54.49
N LEU A 150 13.66 16.26 -53.68
CA LEU A 150 12.73 15.21 -53.24
C LEU A 150 11.31 15.47 -53.77
N LYS A 151 10.55 14.41 -54.06
CA LYS A 151 9.17 14.53 -54.59
C LYS A 151 8.17 13.62 -53.88
N GLY A 152 6.96 14.14 -53.64
CA GLY A 152 5.85 13.41 -53.02
C GLY A 152 6.29 12.65 -51.76
N ASP A 153 5.94 11.36 -51.68
CA ASP A 153 6.24 10.47 -50.56
C ASP A 153 7.73 10.43 -50.16
N GLU A 154 8.68 10.77 -51.05
CA GLU A 154 10.10 10.84 -50.69
C GLU A 154 10.39 11.92 -49.64
N ILE A 155 9.57 12.97 -49.61
CA ILE A 155 9.67 14.08 -48.67
C ILE A 155 9.25 13.61 -47.27
N LEU A 156 8.09 12.94 -47.19
CA LEU A 156 7.58 12.37 -45.95
C LEU A 156 8.52 11.28 -45.41
N ALA A 157 8.99 10.38 -46.28
CA ALA A 157 9.94 9.33 -45.91
C ALA A 157 11.31 9.88 -45.47
N ALA A 158 11.76 11.02 -45.99
CA ALA A 158 13.04 11.61 -45.59
C ALA A 158 13.06 12.09 -44.12
N ALA A 159 11.89 12.44 -43.58
CA ALA A 159 11.75 12.93 -42.21
C ALA A 159 11.15 11.91 -41.24
N PHE A 160 10.32 10.99 -41.72
CA PHE A 160 9.56 10.07 -40.87
C PHE A 160 9.66 8.61 -41.35
N SER A 161 10.84 8.10 -41.70
CA SER A 161 10.99 6.67 -42.05
C SER A 161 12.43 6.16 -41.81
N ASP A 162 12.51 4.91 -41.34
CA ASP A 162 13.77 4.17 -41.18
C ASP A 162 14.40 3.82 -42.53
N SER A 163 13.59 3.60 -43.58
CA SER A 163 14.03 3.19 -44.91
C SER A 163 14.96 4.20 -45.59
N ARG A 164 14.92 5.47 -45.17
CA ARG A 164 15.84 6.54 -45.58
C ARG A 164 16.59 7.20 -44.42
N GLN A 165 16.66 6.53 -43.27
CA GLN A 165 17.44 6.92 -42.08
C GLN A 165 17.06 8.29 -41.47
N GLY A 166 15.82 8.77 -41.61
CA GLY A 166 15.32 9.98 -40.93
C GLY A 166 16.28 11.20 -40.98
N ARG A 167 16.95 11.41 -42.13
CA ARG A 167 18.07 12.37 -42.21
C ARG A 167 17.63 13.83 -42.15
N VAL A 168 16.36 14.12 -42.44
CA VAL A 168 15.81 15.47 -42.29
C VAL A 168 15.07 15.55 -40.97
N LEU A 169 15.61 16.30 -40.00
CA LEU A 169 14.88 16.60 -38.78
C LEU A 169 13.60 17.39 -39.12
N TRP A 170 12.47 17.00 -38.53
CA TRP A 170 11.22 17.72 -38.71
C TRP A 170 11.36 19.15 -38.18
N THR A 171 10.97 20.14 -38.99
CA THR A 171 11.12 21.53 -38.60
C THR A 171 10.32 22.45 -39.50
N VAL A 172 9.70 23.46 -38.91
CA VAL A 172 9.00 24.53 -39.65
C VAL A 172 9.85 25.80 -39.81
N ILE A 173 10.87 25.99 -38.98
CA ILE A 173 11.70 27.22 -38.96
C ILE A 173 12.90 27.17 -39.91
N SER A 174 13.24 25.98 -40.43
CA SER A 174 14.27 25.82 -41.49
C SER A 174 13.67 25.53 -42.87
N VAL A 175 12.41 25.89 -43.07
CA VAL A 175 11.76 25.79 -44.38
C VAL A 175 11.12 27.09 -44.81
N ALA A 176 11.22 27.37 -46.11
CA ALA A 176 10.35 28.32 -46.79
C ALA A 176 9.29 27.52 -47.55
N VAL A 177 8.01 27.86 -47.35
CA VAL A 177 6.87 27.11 -47.91
C VAL A 177 6.10 28.03 -48.85
N SER A 178 5.77 27.56 -50.06
CA SER A 178 4.92 28.33 -50.96
C SER A 178 3.57 28.63 -50.30
N ALA A 179 3.02 29.83 -50.52
CA ALA A 179 1.76 30.24 -49.88
C ALA A 179 0.59 29.29 -50.22
N THR A 180 0.64 28.65 -51.38
CA THR A 180 -0.35 27.64 -51.79
C THR A 180 -0.26 26.39 -50.92
N LEU A 181 0.94 25.83 -50.72
CA LEU A 181 1.15 24.68 -49.83
C LEU A 181 0.83 25.06 -48.38
N ALA A 182 1.33 26.19 -47.89
CA ALA A 182 1.09 26.65 -46.53
C ALA A 182 -0.42 26.75 -46.23
N LYS A 183 -1.21 27.42 -47.07
CA LYS A 183 -2.66 27.57 -46.88
C LYS A 183 -3.41 26.23 -46.97
N ARG A 184 -2.97 25.32 -47.85
CA ARG A 184 -3.56 23.99 -48.01
C ARG A 184 -3.30 23.12 -46.78
N ALA A 185 -2.04 23.01 -46.36
CA ALA A 185 -1.60 22.19 -45.24
C ALA A 185 -2.15 22.72 -43.90
N PHE A 186 -1.92 23.99 -43.57
CA PHE A 186 -2.43 24.58 -42.33
C PHE A 186 -3.95 24.68 -42.29
N GLY A 187 -4.62 24.73 -43.45
CA GLY A 187 -6.09 24.77 -43.54
C GLY A 187 -6.78 23.48 -43.08
N VAL A 188 -6.11 22.33 -43.17
CA VAL A 188 -6.63 21.04 -42.67
C VAL A 188 -6.13 20.68 -41.28
N MET A 189 -5.13 21.42 -40.77
CA MET A 189 -4.61 21.20 -39.43
C MET A 189 -5.63 21.58 -38.35
N THR A 190 -5.52 20.94 -37.18
CA THR A 190 -6.40 21.17 -36.01
C THR A 190 -6.36 22.61 -35.50
N ASP A 191 -7.40 23.03 -34.78
CA ASP A 191 -7.40 24.29 -33.99
C ASP A 191 -7.07 24.04 -32.51
N ARG A 192 -6.73 22.80 -32.17
CA ARG A 192 -6.37 22.44 -30.79
C ARG A 192 -4.99 22.99 -30.46
N ARG A 193 -4.88 23.51 -29.24
CA ARG A 193 -3.59 23.88 -28.65
C ARG A 193 -2.73 22.62 -28.51
N MET A 194 -1.49 22.71 -28.95
CA MET A 194 -0.40 21.76 -28.66
C MET A 194 0.71 22.52 -27.93
N GLY A 195 1.25 21.92 -26.88
CA GLY A 195 2.21 22.60 -26.00
C GLY A 195 3.68 22.26 -26.21
N ARG A 196 3.99 21.14 -26.88
CA ARG A 196 5.36 20.67 -27.12
C ARG A 196 5.42 19.76 -28.34
N MET A 197 6.49 19.88 -29.14
CA MET A 197 6.72 19.09 -30.37
C MET A 197 5.61 19.23 -31.41
N GLU A 198 4.91 20.37 -31.41
CA GLU A 198 3.85 20.64 -32.38
C GLU A 198 4.36 20.72 -33.82
N ASP A 199 5.63 21.11 -33.98
CA ASP A 199 6.33 21.18 -35.27
C ASP A 199 6.46 19.81 -35.96
N ALA A 200 6.48 18.70 -35.21
CA ALA A 200 6.42 17.36 -35.77
C ALA A 200 5.11 17.13 -36.53
N TYR A 201 3.98 17.54 -35.96
CA TYR A 201 2.67 17.47 -36.64
C TYR A 201 2.58 18.43 -37.82
N GLU A 202 3.05 19.68 -37.63
CA GLU A 202 3.04 20.68 -38.70
C GLU A 202 3.86 20.22 -39.90
N PHE A 203 5.07 19.72 -39.65
CA PHE A 203 5.96 19.25 -40.68
C PHE A 203 5.47 17.96 -41.33
N PHE A 204 4.83 17.05 -40.57
CA PHE A 204 4.21 15.85 -41.13
C PHE A 204 3.18 16.20 -42.21
N VAL A 205 2.22 17.07 -41.89
CA VAL A 205 1.18 17.48 -42.84
C VAL A 205 1.76 18.29 -44.01
N LEU A 206 2.77 19.13 -43.75
CA LEU A 206 3.48 19.85 -44.81
C LEU A 206 4.18 18.88 -45.77
N ALA A 207 4.94 17.92 -45.24
CA ALA A 207 5.70 16.94 -46.02
C ALA A 207 4.78 16.03 -46.83
N ASP A 208 3.68 15.57 -46.22
CA ASP A 208 2.65 14.75 -46.86
C ASP A 208 1.98 15.46 -48.05
N GLN A 209 1.64 16.73 -47.88
CA GLN A 209 0.99 17.51 -48.94
C GLN A 209 1.96 18.15 -49.94
N CYS A 210 3.27 18.09 -49.70
CA CYS A 210 4.26 18.73 -50.54
C CYS A 210 4.54 17.90 -51.78
N LYS A 211 4.52 18.53 -52.96
CA LYS A 211 4.84 17.83 -54.21
C LYS A 211 6.34 17.77 -54.51
N SER A 212 7.10 18.75 -54.04
CA SER A 212 8.51 18.92 -54.39
C SER A 212 9.22 19.77 -53.35
N LEU A 213 10.33 19.25 -52.83
CA LEU A 213 11.23 19.87 -51.86
C LEU A 213 12.63 20.03 -52.47
N GLU A 214 13.22 21.20 -52.31
CA GLU A 214 14.61 21.49 -52.69
C GLU A 214 15.42 21.95 -51.48
N PHE A 215 16.75 21.79 -51.53
CA PHE A 215 17.67 22.17 -50.46
C PHE A 215 18.51 23.39 -50.85
N VAL A 216 18.72 24.28 -49.89
CA VAL A 216 19.66 25.40 -49.98
C VAL A 216 20.68 25.23 -48.86
N PRO A 217 21.89 24.69 -49.17
CA PRO A 217 22.91 24.38 -48.17
C PRO A 217 23.66 25.64 -47.69
N ARG A 218 22.90 26.58 -47.13
CA ARG A 218 23.37 27.87 -46.59
C ARG A 218 22.67 28.12 -45.25
N PRO A 219 23.40 28.55 -44.22
CA PRO A 219 22.79 28.88 -42.93
C PRO A 219 22.02 30.21 -43.07
N LEU A 220 20.69 30.14 -43.14
CA LEU A 220 19.83 31.32 -43.32
C LEU A 220 19.08 31.72 -42.06
N LEU A 221 19.07 30.86 -41.03
CA LEU A 221 18.53 31.11 -39.70
C LEU A 221 19.65 31.02 -38.66
N CYS A 222 19.74 31.99 -37.77
CA CYS A 222 20.57 31.97 -36.58
C CYS A 222 19.70 31.44 -35.42
N TYR A 223 19.87 30.16 -35.10
CA TYR A 223 19.13 29.45 -34.07
C TYR A 223 19.85 29.56 -32.72
N HIS A 224 19.22 30.17 -31.73
CA HIS A 224 19.82 30.47 -30.43
C HIS A 224 19.57 29.36 -29.41
N TRP A 225 20.48 28.38 -29.35
CA TRP A 225 20.37 27.25 -28.45
C TRP A 225 20.54 27.66 -26.98
N GLY A 226 19.54 27.30 -26.16
CA GLY A 226 19.50 27.58 -24.72
C GLY A 226 18.67 28.81 -24.35
N ARG A 227 18.04 29.48 -25.32
CA ARG A 227 16.93 30.42 -25.06
C ARG A 227 15.61 29.66 -24.88
N GLY A 228 14.72 30.22 -24.08
CA GLY A 228 13.39 29.65 -23.84
C GLY A 228 13.42 28.27 -23.17
N VAL A 229 12.64 27.33 -23.72
CA VAL A 229 12.47 25.95 -23.21
C VAL A 229 13.51 24.97 -23.76
N THR A 230 14.39 25.43 -24.64
CA THR A 230 15.40 24.63 -25.34
C THR A 230 16.64 24.43 -24.47
N GLY A 231 17.24 23.23 -24.53
CA GLY A 231 18.43 22.87 -23.75
C GLY A 231 18.19 21.88 -22.60
N VAL A 232 19.17 21.81 -21.69
CA VAL A 232 19.28 20.80 -20.61
C VAL A 232 18.94 21.35 -19.21
N SER A 233 18.17 22.44 -19.16
CA SER A 233 17.75 22.99 -17.86
C SER A 233 16.82 22.00 -17.15
N ARG A 234 17.05 21.80 -15.85
CA ARG A 234 16.16 21.02 -15.00
C ARG A 234 14.73 21.57 -15.06
N GLN A 235 13.75 20.68 -15.05
CA GLN A 235 12.32 20.99 -15.07
C GLN A 235 11.62 20.31 -13.90
N SER A 236 10.55 20.92 -13.39
CA SER A 236 9.74 20.31 -12.34
C SER A 236 8.98 19.10 -12.88
N ILE A 237 8.58 18.21 -11.97
CA ILE A 237 7.78 17.04 -12.33
C ILE A 237 6.47 17.43 -13.02
N GLU A 238 5.78 18.48 -12.55
CA GLU A 238 4.51 18.95 -13.13
C GLU A 238 4.71 19.45 -14.57
N THR A 239 5.84 20.10 -14.84
CA THR A 239 6.20 20.55 -16.18
C THR A 239 6.45 19.36 -17.11
N TYR A 240 7.16 18.34 -16.61
CA TYR A 240 7.38 17.10 -17.33
C TYR A 240 6.08 16.33 -17.61
N GLU A 241 5.18 16.19 -16.62
CA GLU A 241 3.87 15.54 -16.82
C GLU A 241 3.04 16.24 -17.90
N LYS A 242 3.10 17.57 -17.94
CA LYS A 242 2.45 18.36 -19.00
C LYS A 242 3.06 18.05 -20.36
N HIS A 243 4.40 18.02 -20.47
CA HIS A 243 5.10 17.68 -21.70
C HIS A 243 4.76 16.28 -22.20
N VAL A 244 4.71 15.30 -21.30
CA VAL A 244 4.29 13.91 -21.61
C VAL A 244 2.91 13.89 -22.28
N THR A 245 1.97 14.69 -21.76
CA THR A 245 0.61 14.80 -22.29
C THR A 245 0.58 15.55 -23.62
N ASP A 246 1.30 16.68 -23.72
CA ASP A 246 1.38 17.49 -24.94
C ASP A 246 1.93 16.67 -26.12
N VAL A 247 2.99 15.88 -25.90
CA VAL A 247 3.59 15.03 -26.94
C VAL A 247 2.65 13.89 -27.36
N LYS A 248 1.88 13.31 -26.43
CA LYS A 248 0.87 12.28 -26.78
C LYS A 248 -0.22 12.86 -27.68
N GLN A 249 -0.59 14.12 -27.45
CA GLN A 249 -1.56 14.82 -28.26
C GLN A 249 -1.07 15.03 -29.70
N VAL A 250 0.23 15.31 -29.90
CA VAL A 250 0.84 15.39 -31.25
C VAL A 250 0.63 14.09 -32.02
N LEU A 251 0.94 12.94 -31.41
CA LEU A 251 0.72 11.63 -32.03
C LEU A 251 -0.76 11.42 -32.40
N ALA A 252 -1.67 11.79 -31.50
CA ALA A 252 -3.11 11.66 -31.74
C ALA A 252 -3.58 12.52 -32.93
N GLU A 253 -3.05 13.74 -33.10
CA GLU A 253 -3.40 14.59 -34.23
C GLU A 253 -2.78 14.11 -35.55
N VAL A 254 -1.56 13.56 -35.53
CA VAL A 254 -0.95 12.89 -36.70
C VAL A 254 -1.80 11.69 -37.12
N GLN A 255 -2.18 10.83 -36.17
CA GLN A 255 -3.04 9.67 -36.42
C GLN A 255 -4.41 10.10 -36.99
N ARG A 256 -5.03 11.12 -36.39
CA ARG A 256 -6.31 11.68 -36.85
C ARG A 256 -6.20 12.21 -38.27
N TYR A 257 -5.18 13.02 -38.57
CA TYR A 257 -4.93 13.55 -39.90
C TYR A 257 -4.79 12.40 -40.92
N ALA A 258 -3.98 11.40 -40.60
CA ALA A 258 -3.77 10.26 -41.47
C ALA A 258 -5.08 9.44 -41.63
N ASP A 259 -5.90 9.30 -40.58
CA ASP A 259 -7.14 8.49 -40.60
C ASP A 259 -8.22 9.16 -41.48
N GLU A 260 -8.18 10.48 -41.60
CA GLU A 260 -9.06 11.28 -42.46
C GLU A 260 -8.69 11.18 -43.96
N GLN A 261 -7.51 10.65 -44.31
CA GLN A 261 -7.11 10.40 -45.69
C GLN A 261 -7.73 9.09 -46.22
N THR A 262 -8.48 9.17 -47.34
CA THR A 262 -9.25 8.03 -47.86
C THR A 262 -8.40 6.93 -48.52
N ASP A 263 -7.18 7.24 -48.96
CA ASP A 263 -6.29 6.32 -49.69
C ASP A 263 -4.85 6.39 -49.14
N ARG A 264 -4.61 5.83 -47.96
CA ARG A 264 -3.27 5.89 -47.34
C ARG A 264 -2.19 5.20 -48.17
N THR A 265 -1.09 5.89 -48.41
CA THR A 265 0.10 5.27 -49.01
C THR A 265 0.77 4.30 -48.02
N ALA A 266 1.67 3.44 -48.52
CA ALA A 266 2.49 2.61 -47.64
C ALA A 266 3.45 3.48 -46.80
N VAL A 267 3.95 4.57 -47.38
CA VAL A 267 4.88 5.51 -46.73
C VAL A 267 4.18 6.25 -45.59
N GLU A 268 2.95 6.75 -45.79
CA GLU A 268 2.19 7.40 -44.72
C GLU A 268 2.00 6.49 -43.51
N ARG A 269 1.64 5.22 -43.72
CA ARG A 269 1.49 4.24 -42.63
C ARG A 269 2.80 4.01 -41.89
N GLU A 270 3.88 3.79 -42.64
CA GLU A 270 5.21 3.64 -42.07
C GLU A 270 5.61 4.89 -41.26
N SER A 271 5.28 6.08 -41.75
CA SER A 271 5.62 7.35 -41.10
C SER A 271 4.85 7.61 -39.82
N VAL A 272 3.58 7.22 -39.75
CA VAL A 272 2.81 7.26 -38.49
C VAL A 272 3.39 6.28 -37.48
N GLU A 273 3.75 5.06 -37.90
CA GLU A 273 4.37 4.04 -37.04
C GLU A 273 5.77 4.47 -36.56
N TRP A 274 6.52 5.16 -37.41
CA TRP A 274 7.81 5.72 -37.07
C TRP A 274 7.68 6.82 -36.02
N LEU A 275 6.77 7.78 -36.20
CA LEU A 275 6.49 8.81 -35.19
C LEU A 275 5.99 8.22 -33.87
N ALA A 276 5.17 7.17 -33.93
CA ALA A 276 4.71 6.46 -32.74
C ALA A 276 5.86 5.85 -31.92
N ARG A 277 7.01 5.58 -32.54
CA ARG A 277 8.25 5.14 -31.85
C ARG A 277 9.10 6.31 -31.35
N GLN A 278 9.27 7.34 -32.17
CA GLN A 278 10.21 8.44 -31.87
C GLN A 278 9.71 9.42 -30.80
N LEU A 279 8.40 9.69 -30.75
CA LEU A 279 7.84 10.60 -29.75
C LEU A 279 8.00 10.08 -28.28
N PRO A 280 7.71 8.80 -27.97
CA PRO A 280 8.08 8.19 -26.69
C PRO A 280 9.57 8.27 -26.35
N GLU A 281 10.44 8.09 -27.34
CA GLU A 281 11.91 8.14 -27.18
C GLU A 281 12.38 9.53 -26.74
N HIS A 282 11.86 10.59 -27.35
CA HIS A 282 12.20 11.94 -26.95
C HIS A 282 11.76 12.27 -25.52
N ILE A 283 10.53 11.91 -25.16
CA ILE A 283 10.01 12.26 -23.84
C ILE A 283 10.66 11.42 -22.73
N SER A 284 10.96 10.13 -22.98
CA SER A 284 11.71 9.31 -22.02
C SER A 284 13.13 9.80 -21.83
N THR A 285 13.76 10.35 -22.88
CA THR A 285 15.10 10.94 -22.78
C THR A 285 15.10 12.24 -21.94
N GLU A 286 14.02 13.03 -22.02
CA GLU A 286 13.85 14.20 -21.15
C GLU A 286 13.73 13.85 -19.67
N LEU A 287 13.20 12.66 -19.34
CA LEU A 287 13.12 12.18 -17.96
C LEU A 287 14.51 12.21 -17.30
N VAL A 288 15.50 11.59 -17.93
CA VAL A 288 16.84 11.44 -17.38
C VAL A 288 17.64 12.74 -17.47
N LEU A 289 17.49 13.49 -18.57
CA LEU A 289 18.27 14.70 -18.80
C LEU A 289 17.78 15.92 -18.02
N ARG A 290 16.47 16.01 -17.72
CA ARG A 290 15.84 17.25 -17.24
C ARG A 290 15.04 17.09 -15.95
N VAL A 291 14.61 15.90 -15.54
CA VAL A 291 13.96 15.69 -14.23
C VAL A 291 15.02 15.39 -13.18
N ASP A 292 14.84 15.85 -11.94
CA ASP A 292 15.77 15.52 -10.87
C ASP A 292 15.79 14.02 -10.59
N GLN A 293 16.98 13.46 -10.31
CA GLN A 293 17.20 12.02 -10.20
C GLN A 293 16.29 11.35 -9.17
N GLU A 294 16.02 12.01 -8.04
CA GLU A 294 15.12 11.53 -6.99
C GLU A 294 13.64 11.44 -7.44
N GLN A 295 13.28 12.17 -8.50
CA GLN A 295 11.91 12.26 -9.03
C GLN A 295 11.73 11.47 -10.33
N GLU A 296 12.78 10.87 -10.91
CA GLU A 296 12.69 10.12 -12.16
C GLU A 296 11.70 8.95 -12.07
N GLY A 297 11.59 8.28 -10.91
CA GLY A 297 10.57 7.25 -10.69
C GLY A 297 9.14 7.80 -10.78
N GLN A 298 8.88 8.98 -10.20
CA GLN A 298 7.58 9.64 -10.32
C GLN A 298 7.31 10.05 -11.78
N GLY A 299 8.32 10.55 -12.49
CA GLY A 299 8.23 10.87 -13.91
C GLY A 299 7.96 9.65 -14.79
N ALA A 300 8.58 8.51 -14.52
CA ALA A 300 8.30 7.26 -15.22
C ALA A 300 6.85 6.79 -15.02
N ILE A 301 6.29 6.95 -13.82
CA ILE A 301 4.88 6.65 -13.55
C ILE A 301 3.96 7.60 -14.32
N ALA A 302 4.26 8.90 -14.34
CA ALA A 302 3.50 9.87 -15.12
C ALA A 302 3.52 9.55 -16.62
N PHE A 303 4.69 9.16 -17.13
CA PHE A 303 4.87 8.71 -18.51
C PHE A 303 4.02 7.46 -18.80
N ALA A 304 4.10 6.44 -17.95
CA ALA A 304 3.29 5.22 -18.07
C ALA A 304 1.78 5.48 -18.01
N ARG A 305 1.32 6.46 -17.23
CA ARG A 305 -0.10 6.82 -17.13
C ARG A 305 -0.68 7.33 -18.46
N VAL A 306 0.12 8.05 -19.25
CA VAL A 306 -0.31 8.70 -20.50
C VAL A 306 -0.03 7.82 -21.73
N TRP A 307 1.14 7.18 -21.77
CA TRP A 307 1.60 6.40 -22.93
C TRP A 307 1.35 4.90 -22.80
N GLY A 308 0.96 4.46 -21.61
CA GLY A 308 0.73 3.05 -21.31
C GLY A 308 1.98 2.37 -20.77
N LYS A 309 1.74 1.35 -19.94
CA LYS A 309 2.79 0.65 -19.20
C LYS A 309 3.82 -0.03 -20.11
N THR A 310 3.37 -0.69 -21.18
CA THR A 310 4.28 -1.40 -22.09
C THR A 310 5.23 -0.46 -22.82
N VAL A 311 4.72 0.67 -23.30
CA VAL A 311 5.55 1.71 -23.96
C VAL A 311 6.55 2.29 -22.97
N ALA A 312 6.11 2.62 -21.74
CA ALA A 312 7.00 3.15 -20.73
C ALA A 312 8.10 2.17 -20.32
N ILE A 313 7.77 0.90 -20.08
CA ILE A 313 8.78 -0.15 -19.80
C ILE A 313 9.76 -0.27 -20.97
N GLY A 314 9.23 -0.31 -22.20
CA GLY A 314 10.05 -0.43 -23.41
C GLY A 314 11.04 0.72 -23.61
N GLU A 315 10.64 1.95 -23.30
CA GLU A 315 11.53 3.10 -23.36
C GLU A 315 12.54 3.14 -22.22
N ILE A 316 12.18 2.72 -21.00
CA ILE A 316 13.16 2.54 -19.93
C ILE A 316 14.18 1.45 -20.30
N GLU A 317 13.74 0.34 -20.90
CA GLU A 317 14.62 -0.70 -21.43
C GLU A 317 15.57 -0.19 -22.51
N ARG A 318 15.11 0.72 -23.38
CA ARG A 318 15.96 1.41 -24.35
C ARG A 318 17.02 2.27 -23.67
N LEU A 319 16.66 3.05 -22.66
CA LEU A 319 17.63 3.86 -21.90
C LEU A 319 18.67 2.98 -21.18
N ILE A 320 18.25 1.84 -20.61
CA ILE A 320 19.15 0.84 -20.03
C ILE A 320 20.10 0.30 -21.10
N HIS A 321 19.57 -0.07 -22.27
CA HIS A 321 20.35 -0.56 -23.40
C HIS A 321 21.43 0.44 -23.83
N ASP A 322 21.06 1.71 -24.01
CA ASP A 322 21.98 2.76 -24.46
C ASP A 322 23.09 2.98 -23.44
N ARG A 323 22.74 3.05 -22.15
CA ARG A 323 23.73 3.16 -21.06
C ARG A 323 24.64 1.94 -21.00
N ALA A 324 24.10 0.73 -21.20
CA ALA A 324 24.88 -0.51 -21.21
C ALA A 324 25.87 -0.55 -22.39
N CYS A 325 25.47 -0.09 -23.58
CA CYS A 325 26.34 0.07 -24.73
C CYS A 325 27.50 1.04 -24.45
N ASP A 326 27.22 2.19 -23.84
CA ASP A 326 28.25 3.17 -23.47
C ASP A 326 29.26 2.58 -22.48
N LEU A 327 28.79 1.87 -21.45
CA LEU A 327 29.64 1.22 -20.46
C LEU A 327 30.54 0.13 -21.08
N ILE A 328 29.99 -0.65 -22.01
CA ILE A 328 30.74 -1.68 -22.74
C ILE A 328 31.80 -1.07 -23.64
N LYS A 329 31.47 0.02 -24.35
CA LYS A 329 32.34 0.75 -25.27
C LYS A 329 33.49 1.45 -24.54
N ASP A 330 33.21 2.04 -23.38
CA ASP A 330 34.18 2.77 -22.58
C ASP A 330 35.03 1.87 -21.66
N GLU A 331 34.76 0.55 -21.66
CA GLU A 331 35.41 -0.44 -20.78
C GLU A 331 35.35 -0.07 -19.28
N LYS A 332 34.30 0.65 -18.85
CA LYS A 332 34.16 1.15 -17.48
C LYS A 332 33.58 0.10 -16.54
N ILE A 333 34.07 0.08 -15.31
CA ILE A 333 33.45 -0.65 -14.19
C ILE A 333 32.26 0.18 -13.72
N VAL A 334 31.09 -0.45 -13.61
CA VAL A 334 29.86 0.21 -13.19
C VAL A 334 29.87 0.39 -11.67
N ASP A 335 29.70 1.63 -11.22
CA ASP A 335 29.46 1.98 -9.81
C ASP A 335 27.98 1.75 -9.46
N VAL A 336 27.66 1.49 -8.19
CA VAL A 336 26.27 1.30 -7.73
C VAL A 336 25.43 2.57 -7.91
N ASP A 337 26.06 3.73 -7.91
CA ASP A 337 25.41 5.04 -8.14
C ASP A 337 25.27 5.38 -9.64
N ASP A 338 25.65 4.48 -10.55
CA ASP A 338 25.52 4.70 -11.99
C ASP A 338 24.05 4.77 -12.44
N GLU A 339 23.80 5.56 -13.49
CA GLU A 339 22.51 5.68 -14.16
C GLU A 339 21.91 4.31 -14.53
N LEU A 340 22.73 3.33 -14.88
CA LEU A 340 22.28 1.97 -15.21
C LEU A 340 21.44 1.35 -14.10
N TYR A 341 21.88 1.40 -12.84
CA TYR A 341 21.15 0.79 -11.72
C TYR A 341 19.86 1.55 -11.40
N ARG A 342 19.90 2.89 -11.46
CA ARG A 342 18.70 3.71 -11.26
C ARG A 342 17.62 3.41 -12.30
N LEU A 343 18.01 3.24 -13.57
CA LEU A 343 17.07 2.88 -14.63
C LEU A 343 16.52 1.45 -14.48
N LEU A 344 17.33 0.50 -14.01
CA LEU A 344 16.88 -0.86 -13.67
C LEU A 344 15.84 -0.85 -12.55
N ASP A 345 16.01 0.00 -11.53
CA ASP A 345 15.04 0.18 -10.45
C ASP A 345 13.72 0.77 -10.97
N ILE A 346 13.79 1.78 -11.83
CA ILE A 346 12.62 2.38 -12.47
C ILE A 346 11.87 1.35 -13.33
N ARG A 347 12.60 0.53 -14.10
CA ARG A 347 12.02 -0.57 -14.88
C ARG A 347 11.28 -1.55 -13.98
N ASP A 348 11.94 -2.05 -12.94
CA ASP A 348 11.37 -3.03 -12.03
C ASP A 348 10.16 -2.45 -11.28
N MET A 349 10.20 -1.16 -10.92
CA MET A 349 9.05 -0.43 -10.38
C MET A 349 7.87 -0.41 -11.36
N LEU A 350 8.09 -0.08 -12.64
CA LEU A 350 7.05 -0.08 -13.65
C LEU A 350 6.45 -1.47 -13.86
N ILE A 351 7.30 -2.52 -14.00
CA ILE A 351 6.87 -3.92 -14.15
C ILE A 351 5.95 -4.34 -13.00
N ASN A 352 6.30 -4.00 -11.77
CA ASN A 352 5.58 -4.39 -10.56
C ASN A 352 4.34 -3.52 -10.25
N SER A 353 4.07 -2.47 -11.02
CA SER A 353 2.89 -1.62 -10.82
C SER A 353 1.60 -2.31 -11.29
N SER A 354 0.47 -2.08 -10.62
CA SER A 354 -0.84 -2.70 -10.93
C SER A 354 -1.61 -2.05 -12.10
N TYR A 355 -0.99 -1.12 -12.83
CA TYR A 355 -1.60 -0.44 -13.97
C TYR A 355 -1.59 -1.32 -15.22
N ASP A 356 -2.74 -1.48 -15.87
CA ASP A 356 -2.86 -2.05 -17.20
C ASP A 356 -3.67 -1.10 -18.08
N ASN A 357 -2.98 -0.41 -18.99
CA ASN A 357 -3.54 0.51 -19.97
C ASN A 357 -2.56 0.53 -21.15
N ASP A 358 -2.59 -0.51 -21.97
CA ASP A 358 -1.78 -0.55 -23.18
C ASP A 358 -2.40 0.34 -24.26
N THR A 359 -1.61 1.27 -24.83
CA THR A 359 -2.13 2.26 -25.80
C THR A 359 -1.57 2.08 -27.21
N LEU A 360 -0.52 1.27 -27.40
CA LEU A 360 0.15 1.07 -28.69
C LEU A 360 0.66 -0.38 -28.87
N PRO A 361 -0.24 -1.36 -29.11
CA PRO A 361 0.14 -2.77 -29.28
C PRO A 361 1.11 -3.03 -30.43
N SER A 362 1.11 -2.16 -31.46
CA SER A 362 2.03 -2.26 -32.61
C SER A 362 3.50 -2.19 -32.22
N LEU A 363 3.82 -1.62 -31.04
CA LEU A 363 5.20 -1.46 -30.56
C LEU A 363 5.71 -2.62 -29.72
N HIS A 364 4.88 -3.59 -29.34
CA HIS A 364 5.29 -4.68 -28.45
C HIS A 364 6.46 -5.48 -29.01
N SER A 365 6.38 -5.91 -30.27
CA SER A 365 7.46 -6.67 -30.91
C SER A 365 8.76 -5.86 -31.03
N TYR A 366 8.67 -4.52 -31.12
CA TYR A 366 9.83 -3.64 -31.16
C TYR A 366 10.52 -3.62 -29.80
N TYR A 367 9.77 -3.36 -28.72
CA TYR A 367 10.32 -3.32 -27.36
C TYR A 367 10.78 -4.70 -26.86
N ASP A 368 10.12 -5.79 -27.23
CA ASP A 368 10.57 -7.15 -26.95
C ASP A 368 11.95 -7.43 -27.57
N SER A 369 12.21 -6.89 -28.76
CA SER A 369 13.53 -7.02 -29.40
C SER A 369 14.60 -6.19 -28.69
N ILE A 370 14.24 -5.04 -28.11
CA ILE A 370 15.17 -4.21 -27.33
C ILE A 370 15.51 -4.93 -26.04
N GLY A 371 14.51 -5.36 -25.25
CA GLY A 371 14.72 -6.04 -23.97
C GLY A 371 15.65 -7.26 -24.09
N LYS A 372 15.49 -8.09 -25.13
CA LYS A 372 16.39 -9.23 -25.39
C LYS A 372 17.85 -8.79 -25.61
N LYS A 373 18.09 -7.72 -26.36
CA LYS A 373 19.44 -7.18 -26.59
C LYS A 373 20.00 -6.57 -25.31
N THR A 374 19.17 -5.90 -24.52
CA THR A 374 19.54 -5.33 -23.23
C THR A 374 20.03 -6.42 -22.28
N ASP A 375 19.29 -7.51 -22.16
CA ASP A 375 19.66 -8.64 -21.30
C ASP A 375 21.03 -9.24 -21.66
N ASP A 376 21.32 -9.38 -22.96
CA ASP A 376 22.63 -9.87 -23.44
C ASP A 376 23.78 -8.93 -23.04
N LEU A 377 23.57 -7.61 -23.11
CA LEU A 377 24.58 -6.61 -22.72
C LEU A 377 24.77 -6.57 -21.19
N LEU A 378 23.68 -6.64 -20.42
CA LEU A 378 23.73 -6.69 -18.95
C LEU A 378 24.52 -7.92 -18.48
N ASN A 379 24.31 -9.09 -19.11
CA ASN A 379 25.09 -10.29 -18.82
C ASN A 379 26.59 -10.09 -19.08
N GLN A 380 26.97 -9.44 -20.18
CA GLN A 380 28.38 -9.13 -20.48
C GLN A 380 29.02 -8.17 -19.47
N ILE A 381 28.27 -7.17 -19.00
CA ILE A 381 28.71 -6.23 -17.96
C ILE A 381 28.94 -6.97 -16.63
N MET A 382 27.98 -7.82 -16.23
CA MET A 382 28.08 -8.63 -15.02
C MET A 382 29.27 -9.60 -15.07
N ASP A 383 29.56 -10.20 -16.22
CA ASP A 383 30.71 -11.10 -16.39
C ASP A 383 32.06 -10.36 -16.39
N ARG A 384 32.13 -9.11 -16.87
CA ARG A 384 33.34 -8.26 -16.74
C ARG A 384 33.62 -7.85 -15.30
N GLN A 385 32.59 -7.53 -14.52
CA GLN A 385 32.73 -7.17 -13.10
C GLN A 385 33.28 -8.33 -12.24
N ARG A 386 33.07 -9.59 -12.67
CA ARG A 386 33.60 -10.79 -11.99
C ARG A 386 35.12 -10.99 -12.16
N GLY A 387 35.81 -10.13 -12.93
CA GLY A 387 37.20 -10.32 -13.37
C GLY A 387 38.33 -9.75 -12.50
N GLN A 388 38.08 -8.88 -11.51
CA GLN A 388 39.14 -8.33 -10.65
C GLN A 388 38.67 -8.04 -9.21
N VAL A 389 39.58 -8.25 -8.24
CA VAL A 389 39.54 -7.93 -6.77
C VAL A 389 39.39 -9.16 -5.84
N GLN A 390 40.17 -9.12 -4.74
CA GLN A 390 40.21 -10.06 -3.61
C GLN A 390 38.81 -10.46 -3.10
N GLN A 391 38.68 -11.70 -2.60
CA GLN A 391 37.39 -12.33 -2.27
C GLN A 391 36.41 -11.38 -1.58
N PRO A 392 35.31 -11.03 -2.25
CA PRO A 392 34.33 -10.13 -1.67
C PRO A 392 33.44 -10.86 -0.65
N LYS A 393 32.99 -10.12 0.37
CA LYS A 393 31.93 -10.55 1.29
C LYS A 393 30.57 -10.66 0.59
N THR A 394 30.43 -10.07 -0.59
CA THR A 394 29.25 -10.17 -1.46
C THR A 394 29.23 -11.53 -2.17
N ILE A 395 28.05 -12.10 -2.33
CA ILE A 395 27.86 -13.41 -2.96
C ILE A 395 26.96 -13.27 -4.18
N ASN A 396 27.08 -14.12 -5.20
CA ASN A 396 26.20 -14.05 -6.37
C ASN A 396 24.82 -14.62 -6.00
N PRO A 397 23.73 -13.84 -6.06
CA PRO A 397 22.43 -14.28 -5.56
C PRO A 397 21.90 -15.54 -6.26
N PHE A 398 22.27 -15.77 -7.53
CA PHE A 398 21.79 -16.87 -8.38
C PHE A 398 22.66 -18.13 -8.33
N SER A 399 23.92 -18.04 -7.90
CA SER A 399 24.84 -19.19 -7.82
C SER A 399 25.29 -19.52 -6.40
N SER A 400 24.80 -18.79 -5.39
CA SER A 400 25.15 -19.00 -3.99
C SER A 400 24.61 -20.33 -3.51
N LYS A 401 25.48 -21.12 -2.88
CA LYS A 401 25.07 -22.36 -2.24
C LYS A 401 24.54 -22.03 -0.85
N ARG A 402 23.21 -22.01 -0.67
CA ARG A 402 22.58 -21.68 0.63
C ARG A 402 21.96 -22.91 1.28
N LEU A 403 22.13 -23.01 2.59
CA LEU A 403 21.44 -23.99 3.44
C LEU A 403 20.40 -23.26 4.28
N ALA A 404 19.14 -23.72 4.27
CA ALA A 404 18.12 -23.27 5.22
C ALA A 404 17.89 -24.31 6.31
N ILE A 405 17.76 -23.85 7.56
CA ILE A 405 17.37 -24.61 8.75
C ILE A 405 16.04 -24.03 9.22
N TYR A 406 14.95 -24.70 8.85
CA TYR A 406 13.58 -24.27 9.13
C TYR A 406 13.05 -24.95 10.40
N CYS A 407 12.80 -24.15 11.44
CA CYS A 407 12.22 -24.61 12.70
C CYS A 407 10.70 -24.50 12.67
N PHE A 408 10.03 -25.63 12.92
CA PHE A 408 8.59 -25.75 12.93
C PHE A 408 8.06 -26.20 14.30
N TYR A 409 6.98 -25.59 14.76
CA TYR A 409 6.27 -26.00 15.96
C TYR A 409 4.74 -25.85 15.79
N ASP A 410 4.04 -26.96 15.97
CA ASP A 410 2.60 -26.96 16.22
C ASP A 410 2.27 -27.94 17.36
N ALA A 411 1.26 -27.61 18.17
CA ALA A 411 0.90 -28.42 19.34
C ALA A 411 0.39 -29.82 18.95
N ASN A 412 -0.25 -29.94 17.79
CA ASN A 412 -0.77 -31.19 17.24
C ASN A 412 0.17 -31.79 16.18
N GLY A 413 1.19 -31.05 15.76
CA GLY A 413 2.14 -31.45 14.73
C GLY A 413 1.61 -31.24 13.31
N HIS A 414 0.62 -30.36 13.15
CA HIS A 414 -0.03 -30.06 11.87
C HIS A 414 0.57 -28.81 11.23
N ALA A 415 1.10 -28.94 10.01
CA ALA A 415 1.64 -27.83 9.24
C ALA A 415 0.51 -27.04 8.57
N ALA A 416 0.42 -25.74 8.87
CA ALA A 416 -0.59 -24.86 8.29
C ALA A 416 -0.42 -24.70 6.76
N SER A 417 -1.52 -24.39 6.07
CA SER A 417 -1.62 -24.31 4.60
C SER A 417 -0.68 -23.30 3.94
N PHE A 418 -0.19 -22.30 4.68
CA PHE A 418 0.76 -21.31 4.16
C PHE A 418 2.19 -21.84 4.03
N ILE A 419 2.55 -22.93 4.73
CA ILE A 419 3.92 -23.44 4.77
C ILE A 419 4.41 -23.88 3.37
N PRO A 420 3.63 -24.65 2.57
CA PRO A 420 3.99 -24.93 1.18
C PRO A 420 4.25 -23.67 0.35
N HIS A 421 3.36 -22.67 0.40
CA HIS A 421 3.55 -21.39 -0.30
C HIS A 421 4.85 -20.69 0.12
N PHE A 422 5.17 -20.72 1.42
CA PHE A 422 6.39 -20.15 1.96
C PHE A 422 7.64 -20.90 1.48
N LEU A 423 7.62 -22.23 1.55
CA LEU A 423 8.75 -23.09 1.19
C LEU A 423 8.98 -23.14 -0.32
N ASP A 424 7.93 -23.12 -1.15
CA ASP A 424 8.03 -23.12 -2.60
C ASP A 424 8.86 -21.95 -3.11
N ASP A 425 8.66 -20.74 -2.57
CA ASP A 425 9.44 -19.57 -2.97
C ASP A 425 10.82 -19.54 -2.30
N LEU A 426 10.94 -19.98 -1.03
CA LEU A 426 12.22 -20.09 -0.35
C LEU A 426 13.18 -21.04 -1.10
N MET A 427 12.69 -22.19 -1.54
CA MET A 427 13.46 -23.22 -2.25
C MET A 427 14.01 -22.76 -3.60
N ARG A 428 13.46 -21.70 -4.20
CA ARG A 428 14.06 -21.08 -5.39
C ARG A 428 15.38 -20.37 -5.10
N ASN A 429 15.64 -20.07 -3.83
CA ASN A 429 16.77 -19.28 -3.38
C ASN A 429 17.77 -20.08 -2.52
N VAL A 430 17.41 -21.30 -2.11
CA VAL A 430 18.24 -22.18 -1.30
C VAL A 430 18.55 -23.50 -1.99
N THR A 431 19.71 -24.07 -1.68
CA THR A 431 20.20 -25.32 -2.31
C THR A 431 19.87 -26.55 -1.49
N ASP A 432 19.81 -26.41 -0.17
CA ASP A 432 19.54 -27.51 0.76
C ASP A 432 18.64 -26.99 1.89
N LEU A 433 17.75 -27.84 2.40
CA LEU A 433 16.81 -27.53 3.46
C LEU A 433 16.85 -28.63 4.52
N VAL A 434 16.98 -28.21 5.78
CA VAL A 434 16.83 -29.05 6.97
C VAL A 434 15.63 -28.55 7.74
N VAL A 435 14.65 -29.43 7.98
CA VAL A 435 13.49 -29.11 8.81
C VAL A 435 13.72 -29.65 10.21
N VAL A 436 13.57 -28.80 11.22
CA VAL A 436 13.63 -29.18 12.63
C VAL A 436 12.24 -29.01 13.23
N VAL A 437 11.64 -30.12 13.64
CA VAL A 437 10.31 -30.12 14.25
C VAL A 437 10.45 -30.22 15.76
N ASN A 438 10.05 -29.16 16.45
CA ASN A 438 9.89 -29.15 17.89
C ASN A 438 8.53 -29.82 18.23
N GLY A 439 8.55 -30.97 18.91
CA GLY A 439 7.33 -31.65 19.34
C GLY A 439 6.90 -32.78 18.40
N LYS A 440 5.66 -32.73 17.92
CA LYS A 440 5.03 -33.79 17.11
C LYS A 440 5.01 -33.40 15.65
N LEU A 441 4.91 -34.40 14.78
CA LEU A 441 4.67 -34.21 13.35
C LEU A 441 3.66 -35.27 12.89
N ASP A 442 2.52 -34.83 12.36
CA ASP A 442 1.53 -35.74 11.79
C ASP A 442 1.99 -36.30 10.43
N THR A 443 1.30 -37.32 9.94
CA THR A 443 1.69 -38.02 8.70
C THR A 443 1.61 -37.11 7.48
N SER A 444 0.54 -36.33 7.33
CA SER A 444 0.37 -35.40 6.20
C SER A 444 1.45 -34.32 6.15
N SER A 445 1.80 -33.76 7.30
CA SER A 445 2.80 -32.70 7.45
C SER A 445 4.20 -33.26 7.22
N ARG A 446 4.45 -34.51 7.64
CA ARG A 446 5.67 -35.24 7.29
C ARG A 446 5.81 -35.41 5.78
N GLU A 447 4.77 -35.96 5.13
CA GLU A 447 4.77 -36.16 3.68
C GLU A 447 4.96 -34.84 2.90
N MET A 448 4.41 -33.74 3.42
CA MET A 448 4.64 -32.40 2.88
C MET A 448 6.10 -31.97 3.04
N PHE A 449 6.68 -32.03 4.25
CA PHE A 449 8.08 -31.61 4.46
C PHE A 449 9.09 -32.47 3.70
N GLU A 450 8.81 -33.76 3.50
CA GLU A 450 9.67 -34.68 2.74
C GLU A 450 9.78 -34.30 1.25
N GLN A 451 8.86 -33.48 0.72
CA GLN A 451 8.97 -32.92 -0.64
C GLN A 451 10.03 -31.82 -0.74
N TYR A 452 10.34 -31.14 0.37
CA TYR A 452 11.25 -30.00 0.41
C TYR A 452 12.61 -30.33 1.03
N ALA A 453 12.63 -31.19 2.05
CA ALA A 453 13.80 -31.45 2.87
C ALA A 453 14.15 -32.93 2.92
N GLN A 454 15.40 -33.27 2.59
CA GLN A 454 15.91 -34.63 2.77
C GLN A 454 16.14 -34.99 4.24
N THR A 455 16.34 -33.97 5.09
CA THR A 455 16.61 -34.16 6.52
C THR A 455 15.53 -33.51 7.35
N ILE A 456 14.79 -34.33 8.10
CA ILE A 456 13.77 -33.90 9.06
C ILE A 456 14.18 -34.38 10.45
N ILE A 457 14.43 -33.45 11.36
CA ILE A 457 14.84 -33.73 12.74
C ILE A 457 13.63 -33.48 13.64
N VAL A 458 13.01 -34.55 14.13
CA VAL A 458 11.95 -34.44 15.15
C VAL A 458 12.58 -34.52 16.54
N ARG A 459 12.36 -33.50 17.37
CA ARG A 459 12.94 -33.38 18.71
C ARG A 459 11.87 -33.02 19.75
N LYS A 460 12.20 -33.15 21.03
CA LYS A 460 11.35 -32.62 22.11
C LYS A 460 11.27 -31.10 22.00
N ASN A 461 10.11 -30.54 22.32
CA ASN A 461 9.92 -29.09 22.41
C ASN A 461 10.57 -28.53 23.70
N GLU A 462 11.90 -28.48 23.72
CA GLU A 462 12.73 -27.95 24.81
C GLU A 462 13.74 -26.95 24.26
N GLY A 463 13.89 -25.80 24.94
CA GLY A 463 14.85 -24.75 24.58
C GLY A 463 14.47 -23.85 23.40
N LEU A 464 13.20 -23.88 22.98
CA LEU A 464 12.63 -23.06 21.90
C LEU A 464 13.40 -23.22 20.57
N ASP A 465 13.23 -22.27 19.64
CA ASP A 465 13.80 -22.33 18.29
C ASP A 465 15.33 -22.30 18.30
N VAL A 466 15.93 -21.59 19.26
CA VAL A 466 17.39 -21.46 19.35
C VAL A 466 18.05 -22.81 19.66
N ALA A 467 17.44 -23.62 20.53
CA ALA A 467 17.93 -24.99 20.77
C ALA A 467 17.75 -25.90 19.54
N ALA A 468 16.72 -25.66 18.73
CA ALA A 468 16.51 -26.37 17.47
C ALA A 468 17.58 -25.99 16.42
N TYR A 469 17.88 -24.69 16.27
CA TYR A 469 19.00 -24.22 15.45
C TYR A 469 20.32 -24.83 15.90
N ARG A 470 20.62 -24.78 17.20
CA ARG A 470 21.84 -25.37 17.78
C ARG A 470 21.95 -26.86 17.45
N GLN A 471 20.88 -27.63 17.65
CA GLN A 471 20.89 -29.06 17.37
C GLN A 471 21.17 -29.34 15.89
N ALA A 472 20.51 -28.62 14.98
CA ALA A 472 20.73 -28.78 13.55
C ALA A 472 22.17 -28.42 13.15
N LEU A 473 22.69 -27.27 13.60
CA LEU A 473 24.05 -26.84 13.30
C LEU A 473 25.09 -27.88 13.74
N LEU A 474 24.99 -28.38 14.98
CA LEU A 474 25.92 -29.36 15.52
C LEU A 474 25.79 -30.74 14.85
N GLN A 475 24.57 -31.14 14.45
CA GLN A 475 24.33 -32.43 13.79
C GLN A 475 24.79 -32.43 12.32
N ILE A 476 24.62 -31.31 11.61
CA ILE A 476 25.13 -31.13 10.24
C ILE A 476 26.67 -31.11 10.26
N GLY A 477 27.24 -30.47 11.28
CA GLY A 477 28.66 -30.39 11.54
C GLY A 477 29.36 -29.28 10.75
N TRP A 478 30.35 -28.65 11.38
CA TRP A 478 31.05 -27.47 10.87
C TRP A 478 31.62 -27.66 9.46
N LYS A 479 32.25 -28.79 9.19
CA LYS A 479 32.83 -29.08 7.86
C LYS A 479 31.80 -29.02 6.72
N LYS A 480 30.56 -29.48 6.94
CA LYS A 480 29.49 -29.37 5.92
C LYS A 480 28.95 -27.94 5.85
N LEU A 481 28.75 -27.29 6.98
CA LEU A 481 28.28 -25.90 7.06
C LEU A 481 29.23 -24.92 6.34
N GLU A 482 30.54 -25.07 6.53
CA GLU A 482 31.58 -24.27 5.87
C GLU A 482 31.62 -24.43 4.33
N SER A 483 30.93 -25.44 3.78
CA SER A 483 30.82 -25.66 2.33
C SER A 483 29.75 -24.79 1.67
N PHE A 484 28.83 -24.21 2.46
CA PHE A 484 27.82 -23.28 2.00
C PHE A 484 28.38 -21.85 2.02
N ASP A 485 27.83 -21.00 1.15
CA ASP A 485 28.14 -19.58 1.13
C ASP A 485 27.33 -18.83 2.19
N GLU A 486 26.15 -19.37 2.52
CA GLU A 486 25.24 -18.84 3.53
C GLU A 486 24.47 -19.96 4.24
N VAL A 487 24.33 -19.86 5.56
CA VAL A 487 23.52 -20.75 6.41
C VAL A 487 22.42 -19.92 7.06
N ILE A 488 21.16 -20.26 6.81
CA ILE A 488 19.99 -19.50 7.22
C ILE A 488 19.26 -20.28 8.31
N CYS A 489 19.07 -19.66 9.48
CA CYS A 489 18.22 -20.15 10.55
C CYS A 489 16.92 -19.34 10.55
N LEU A 490 15.78 -20.00 10.43
CA LEU A 490 14.47 -19.35 10.37
C LEU A 490 13.39 -20.21 11.03
N ASN A 491 12.29 -19.60 11.47
CA ASN A 491 11.16 -20.30 12.09
C ASN A 491 9.80 -19.95 11.47
N ASP A 492 8.78 -20.68 11.90
CA ASP A 492 7.39 -20.58 11.44
C ASP A 492 6.54 -19.51 12.15
N THR A 493 7.18 -18.57 12.85
CA THR A 493 6.50 -17.46 13.55
C THR A 493 6.16 -16.28 12.62
N ILE A 494 6.61 -16.34 11.36
CA ILE A 494 6.39 -15.38 10.29
C ILE A 494 5.53 -15.99 9.19
N LEU A 495 4.72 -15.17 8.52
CA LEU A 495 4.05 -15.53 7.27
C LEU A 495 4.68 -14.77 6.10
N GLY A 496 4.41 -15.27 4.90
CA GLY A 496 4.89 -14.73 3.63
C GLY A 496 5.15 -15.88 2.65
N PRO A 497 5.94 -15.64 1.59
CA PRO A 497 6.34 -14.31 1.14
C PRO A 497 5.13 -13.54 0.56
N ILE A 498 5.01 -12.26 0.93
CA ILE A 498 4.19 -11.26 0.22
C ILE A 498 4.90 -10.83 -1.07
N TYR A 499 6.21 -10.62 -0.99
CA TYR A 499 7.09 -10.37 -2.12
C TYR A 499 8.11 -11.49 -2.25
N PRO A 500 8.52 -11.87 -3.47
CA PRO A 500 9.44 -12.99 -3.67
C PRO A 500 10.73 -12.81 -2.86
N PHE A 501 11.17 -13.87 -2.17
CA PHE A 501 12.41 -13.85 -1.39
C PHE A 501 13.63 -13.53 -2.26
N SER A 502 13.55 -13.79 -3.56
CA SER A 502 14.62 -13.48 -4.52
C SER A 502 14.98 -11.99 -4.57
N GLN A 503 14.03 -11.08 -4.30
CA GLN A 503 14.30 -9.64 -4.21
C GLN A 503 15.18 -9.35 -3.00
N MET A 504 14.78 -9.83 -1.82
CA MET A 504 15.54 -9.70 -0.58
C MET A 504 16.92 -10.34 -0.67
N PHE A 505 17.03 -11.54 -1.23
CA PHE A 505 18.33 -12.19 -1.41
C PHE A 505 19.22 -11.45 -2.40
N ARG A 506 18.67 -10.86 -3.47
CA ARG A 506 19.43 -10.05 -4.43
C ARG A 506 20.00 -8.80 -3.75
N GLU A 507 19.17 -8.06 -3.04
CA GLU A 507 19.58 -6.88 -2.26
C GLU A 507 20.69 -7.23 -1.26
N MET A 508 20.42 -8.20 -0.38
CA MET A 508 21.36 -8.53 0.67
C MET A 508 22.67 -9.10 0.12
N SER A 509 22.65 -9.79 -1.02
CA SER A 509 23.85 -10.35 -1.65
C SER A 509 24.89 -9.30 -2.04
N GLN A 510 24.46 -8.05 -2.27
CA GLN A 510 25.32 -6.91 -2.61
C GLN A 510 25.89 -6.21 -1.37
N ARG A 511 25.26 -6.34 -0.20
CA ARG A 511 25.74 -5.71 1.04
C ARG A 511 26.92 -6.50 1.62
N PRO A 512 28.06 -5.87 1.96
CA PRO A 512 29.27 -6.57 2.40
C PRO A 512 29.28 -6.91 3.90
N VAL A 513 28.26 -7.64 4.35
CA VAL A 513 28.07 -8.05 5.76
C VAL A 513 28.48 -9.50 6.01
N ASP A 514 28.79 -9.87 7.25
CA ASP A 514 29.13 -11.24 7.66
C ASP A 514 27.89 -12.04 8.10
N PHE A 515 26.85 -11.35 8.58
CA PHE A 515 25.55 -11.93 8.89
C PHE A 515 24.43 -10.89 8.80
N TRP A 516 23.19 -11.33 8.59
CA TRP A 516 22.06 -10.42 8.44
C TRP A 516 20.71 -11.02 8.83
N GLY A 517 19.71 -10.16 9.04
CA GLY A 517 18.32 -10.51 9.33
C GLY A 517 17.33 -9.76 8.43
N ILE A 518 16.05 -10.10 8.47
CA ILE A 518 15.05 -9.33 7.68
C ILE A 518 14.78 -7.97 8.32
N THR A 519 14.64 -7.92 9.64
CA THR A 519 14.46 -6.70 10.42
C THR A 519 15.38 -6.69 11.64
N ALA A 520 15.61 -5.51 12.21
CA ALA A 520 16.30 -5.32 13.47
C ALA A 520 15.44 -4.53 14.47
N TYR A 521 15.66 -4.79 15.76
CA TYR A 521 15.16 -3.97 16.86
C TYR A 521 16.04 -2.73 16.98
N ALA A 522 15.45 -1.53 17.03
CA ALA A 522 16.23 -0.29 16.95
C ALA A 522 16.99 0.10 18.23
N GLY A 523 16.90 -0.72 19.28
CA GLY A 523 17.45 -0.45 20.61
C GLY A 523 16.65 0.61 21.36
N GLU A 524 16.47 0.44 22.67
CA GLU A 524 15.74 1.41 23.50
C GLU A 524 16.08 1.25 24.99
N ASP A 525 15.81 2.28 25.79
CA ASP A 525 15.90 2.22 27.25
C ASP A 525 14.51 2.02 27.87
N VAL A 526 14.28 0.87 28.51
CA VAL A 526 13.03 0.56 29.22
C VAL A 526 13.28 0.52 30.72
N GLY A 527 12.96 1.62 31.39
CA GLY A 527 13.15 1.75 32.84
C GLY A 527 14.63 1.79 33.23
N GLU A 528 15.13 0.71 33.84
CA GLU A 528 16.55 0.56 34.23
C GLU A 528 17.32 -0.40 33.30
N GLU A 529 16.67 -0.96 32.28
CA GLU A 529 17.28 -1.89 31.32
C GLU A 529 17.48 -1.22 29.95
N THR A 530 18.68 -1.36 29.38
CA THR A 530 19.00 -0.94 28.01
C THR A 530 18.91 -2.15 27.09
N ILE A 531 18.03 -2.08 26.10
CA ILE A 531 17.89 -3.07 25.03
C ILE A 531 18.80 -2.62 23.88
N PRO A 532 19.84 -3.40 23.51
CA PRO A 532 20.72 -3.03 22.41
C PRO A 532 20.00 -3.16 21.07
N THR A 533 20.52 -2.50 20.03
CA THR A 533 20.12 -2.78 18.65
C THR A 533 20.54 -4.20 18.27
N HIS A 534 19.64 -5.00 17.71
CA HIS A 534 19.92 -6.39 17.37
C HIS A 534 19.00 -6.95 16.28
N LEU A 535 19.50 -7.95 15.54
CA LEU A 535 18.70 -8.75 14.61
C LEU A 535 17.74 -9.67 15.36
N GLN A 536 16.59 -9.93 14.75
CA GLN A 536 15.52 -10.70 15.37
C GLN A 536 15.63 -12.20 15.06
N ALA A 537 15.43 -13.06 16.07
CA ALA A 537 15.79 -14.48 16.03
C ALA A 537 14.98 -15.38 15.08
N TYR A 538 13.94 -14.83 14.45
CA TYR A 538 13.11 -15.57 13.50
C TYR A 538 13.74 -15.70 12.11
N TRP A 539 14.79 -14.92 11.82
CA TRP A 539 15.59 -15.03 10.61
C TRP A 539 17.02 -14.53 10.85
N HIS A 540 17.98 -15.43 10.69
CA HIS A 540 19.39 -15.10 10.64
C HIS A 540 20.04 -15.81 9.47
N ALA A 541 20.73 -15.05 8.62
CA ALA A 541 21.58 -15.57 7.57
C ALA A 541 23.04 -15.32 7.92
N TYR A 542 23.79 -16.40 8.14
CA TYR A 542 25.21 -16.36 8.49
C TYR A 542 26.03 -16.67 7.24
N ARG A 543 26.91 -15.74 6.83
CA ARG A 543 27.79 -15.99 5.69
C ARG A 543 28.98 -16.83 6.09
N LYS A 544 29.58 -17.43 5.08
CA LYS A 544 30.78 -18.26 5.18
C LYS A 544 31.92 -17.64 6.01
N THR A 545 32.06 -16.31 5.99
CA THR A 545 33.07 -15.59 6.79
C THR A 545 32.85 -15.79 8.29
N LEU A 546 31.61 -15.63 8.77
CA LEU A 546 31.25 -15.89 10.15
C LEU A 546 31.19 -17.39 10.45
N VAL A 547 30.58 -18.19 9.56
CA VAL A 547 30.41 -19.64 9.77
C VAL A 547 31.74 -20.37 9.96
N LYS A 548 32.82 -19.95 9.29
CA LYS A 548 34.18 -20.52 9.44
C LYS A 548 34.92 -20.05 10.69
N SER A 549 34.40 -19.05 11.38
CA SER A 549 35.11 -18.47 12.52
C SER A 549 35.04 -19.38 13.74
N GLN A 550 36.15 -19.45 14.48
CA GLN A 550 36.17 -20.17 15.75
C GLN A 550 35.15 -19.57 16.75
N ALA A 551 34.96 -18.25 16.73
CA ALA A 551 33.97 -17.57 17.55
C ALA A 551 32.54 -18.09 17.31
N PHE A 552 32.14 -18.30 16.05
CA PHE A 552 30.82 -18.84 15.72
C PHE A 552 30.66 -20.28 16.19
N HIS A 553 31.68 -21.14 16.02
CA HIS A 553 31.66 -22.51 16.52
C HIS A 553 31.51 -22.54 18.05
N GLU A 554 32.35 -21.80 18.77
CA GLU A 554 32.35 -21.72 20.23
C GLU A 554 31.01 -21.19 20.77
N TYR A 555 30.44 -20.17 20.13
CA TYR A 555 29.14 -19.60 20.50
C TYR A 555 28.06 -20.69 20.56
N TRP A 556 27.92 -21.48 19.51
CA TRP A 556 26.89 -22.53 19.43
C TRP A 556 27.24 -23.78 20.25
N GLU A 557 28.51 -24.17 20.34
CA GLU A 557 28.95 -25.33 21.13
C GLU A 557 28.72 -25.10 22.62
N GLN A 558 29.10 -23.92 23.12
CA GLN A 558 29.05 -23.57 24.54
C GLN A 558 27.71 -22.98 24.97
N MET A 559 26.80 -22.70 24.02
CA MET A 559 25.48 -22.14 24.31
C MET A 559 24.74 -22.96 25.38
N PRO A 560 24.36 -22.35 26.51
CA PRO A 560 23.60 -23.04 27.55
C PRO A 560 22.21 -23.46 27.06
N HIS A 561 21.69 -24.54 27.63
CA HIS A 561 20.29 -24.91 27.42
C HIS A 561 19.38 -24.05 28.32
N TRP A 562 18.78 -23.01 27.75
CA TRP A 562 17.80 -22.17 28.43
C TRP A 562 16.41 -22.80 28.38
N THR A 563 15.62 -22.67 29.44
CA THR A 563 14.26 -23.23 29.53
C THR A 563 13.16 -22.17 29.53
N ASP A 564 13.52 -20.89 29.63
CA ASP A 564 12.60 -19.77 29.73
C ASP A 564 12.71 -18.82 28.52
N TYR A 565 11.56 -18.37 28.02
CA TYR A 565 11.47 -17.47 26.86
C TYR A 565 12.18 -16.14 27.09
N ALA A 566 12.04 -15.54 28.28
CA ALA A 566 12.65 -14.26 28.59
C ALA A 566 14.17 -14.38 28.76
N GLU A 567 14.67 -15.54 29.20
CA GLU A 567 16.11 -15.82 29.19
C GLU A 567 16.66 -15.98 27.78
N VAL A 568 16.00 -16.72 26.89
CA VAL A 568 16.42 -16.86 25.48
C VAL A 568 16.43 -15.49 24.79
N THR A 569 15.39 -14.68 25.00
CA THR A 569 15.32 -13.33 24.43
C THR A 569 16.51 -12.48 24.88
N ARG A 570 16.79 -12.44 26.19
CA ARG A 570 17.87 -11.61 26.75
C ARG A 570 19.27 -12.12 26.44
N LYS A 571 19.49 -13.44 26.48
CA LYS A 571 20.82 -14.07 26.40
C LYS A 571 21.20 -14.52 24.99
N HIS A 572 20.25 -14.60 24.07
CA HIS A 572 20.51 -14.93 22.67
C HIS A 572 20.05 -13.81 21.74
N GLU A 573 18.74 -13.54 21.65
CA GLU A 573 18.22 -12.59 20.65
C GLU A 573 18.85 -11.19 20.81
N MET A 574 18.80 -10.62 22.02
CA MET A 574 19.38 -9.31 22.32
C MET A 574 20.92 -9.32 22.35
N ALA A 575 21.55 -10.48 22.55
CA ALA A 575 22.99 -10.57 22.82
C ALA A 575 23.83 -11.00 21.60
N LEU A 576 23.24 -11.74 20.65
CA LEU A 576 23.96 -12.35 19.52
C LEU A 576 24.59 -11.29 18.62
N THR A 577 23.81 -10.27 18.26
CA THR A 577 24.26 -9.22 17.33
C THR A 577 25.40 -8.39 17.95
N PRO A 578 25.24 -7.82 19.17
CA PRO A 578 26.35 -7.13 19.84
C PRO A 578 27.59 -8.01 20.05
N HIS A 579 27.42 -9.29 20.39
CA HIS A 579 28.53 -10.19 20.63
C HIS A 579 29.44 -10.36 19.39
N PHE A 580 28.86 -10.57 18.20
CA PHE A 580 29.65 -10.72 16.98
C PHE A 580 30.15 -9.37 16.44
N GLU A 581 29.40 -8.29 16.65
CA GLU A 581 29.86 -6.93 16.33
C GLU A 581 31.11 -6.55 17.14
N GLU A 582 31.13 -6.82 18.45
CA GLU A 582 32.30 -6.61 19.33
C GLU A 582 33.53 -7.42 18.89
N LEU A 583 33.32 -8.56 18.24
CA LEU A 583 34.37 -9.40 17.65
C LEU A 583 34.79 -8.95 16.24
N GLY A 584 34.23 -7.85 15.72
CA GLY A 584 34.59 -7.24 14.45
C GLY A 584 33.82 -7.77 13.23
N PHE A 585 32.75 -8.55 13.44
CA PHE A 585 31.89 -8.99 12.34
C PHE A 585 30.84 -7.92 12.00
N SER A 586 30.69 -7.66 10.71
CA SER A 586 29.72 -6.71 10.17
C SER A 586 28.34 -7.34 10.01
N TRP A 587 27.28 -6.55 10.22
CA TRP A 587 25.90 -7.02 10.12
C TRP A 587 24.96 -5.93 9.61
N ASP A 588 23.81 -6.33 9.10
CA ASP A 588 22.72 -5.42 8.70
C ASP A 588 21.37 -6.15 8.65
N SER A 589 20.27 -5.42 8.46
CA SER A 589 18.96 -5.99 8.13
C SER A 589 18.46 -5.55 6.76
N TYR A 590 17.65 -6.40 6.10
CA TYR A 590 17.05 -6.07 4.80
C TYR A 590 16.22 -4.78 4.86
N VAL A 591 15.27 -4.72 5.80
CA VAL A 591 14.56 -3.49 6.15
C VAL A 591 15.53 -2.56 6.86
N ASP A 592 15.65 -1.30 6.40
CA ASP A 592 16.49 -0.32 7.07
C ASP A 592 15.85 0.14 8.39
N TRP A 593 16.26 -0.51 9.48
CA TRP A 593 15.75 -0.23 10.82
C TRP A 593 16.03 1.21 11.27
N LYS A 594 17.05 1.89 10.72
CA LYS A 594 17.41 3.27 11.10
C LYS A 594 16.32 4.25 10.69
N ARG A 595 15.62 3.99 9.59
CA ARG A 595 14.46 4.77 9.14
C ARG A 595 13.34 4.81 10.19
N TYR A 596 13.17 3.73 10.94
CA TYR A 596 12.07 3.55 11.89
C TYR A 596 12.49 3.83 13.33
N ALA A 597 13.78 3.86 13.65
CA ALA A 597 14.31 4.01 15.01
C ALA A 597 13.74 5.23 15.77
N GLY A 598 13.45 6.33 15.07
CA GLY A 598 12.86 7.53 15.67
C GLY A 598 11.35 7.44 15.95
N THR A 599 10.66 6.43 15.40
CA THR A 599 9.20 6.26 15.49
C THR A 599 8.81 5.00 16.27
N SER A 600 9.53 3.89 16.08
CA SER A 600 9.26 2.62 16.75
C SER A 600 10.54 1.80 16.92
N SER A 601 10.72 1.25 18.12
CA SER A 601 11.78 0.27 18.40
C SER A 601 11.49 -1.11 17.80
N TYR A 602 10.22 -1.40 17.48
CA TYR A 602 9.77 -2.67 16.90
C TYR A 602 8.81 -2.47 15.71
N PRO A 603 9.32 -2.00 14.55
CA PRO A 603 8.50 -1.67 13.39
C PRO A 603 7.72 -2.88 12.84
N LEU A 604 8.27 -4.09 12.90
CA LEU A 604 7.58 -5.31 12.45
C LEU A 604 6.29 -5.64 13.23
N LEU A 605 6.12 -5.09 14.45
CA LEU A 605 4.91 -5.26 15.24
C LEU A 605 3.99 -4.04 15.19
N TYR A 606 4.55 -2.82 15.26
CA TYR A 606 3.77 -1.59 15.40
C TYR A 606 3.56 -0.84 14.08
N MET A 607 4.39 -1.10 13.07
CA MET A 607 4.33 -0.51 11.73
C MET A 607 4.47 -1.58 10.61
N PRO A 608 3.79 -2.74 10.72
CA PRO A 608 4.00 -3.85 9.78
C PRO A 608 3.54 -3.53 8.36
N MET A 609 2.48 -2.73 8.20
CA MET A 609 1.97 -2.33 6.89
C MET A 609 2.97 -1.43 6.18
N GLU A 610 3.56 -0.46 6.89
CA GLU A 610 4.54 0.49 6.37
C GLU A 610 5.80 -0.23 5.88
N ILE A 611 6.37 -1.16 6.66
CA ILE A 611 7.57 -1.88 6.20
C ILE A 611 7.28 -2.84 5.03
N ILE A 612 6.06 -3.36 4.89
CA ILE A 612 5.67 -4.15 3.71
C ILE A 612 5.52 -3.23 2.50
N ARG A 613 4.81 -2.11 2.65
CA ARG A 613 4.54 -1.17 1.56
C ARG A 613 5.81 -0.46 1.07
N ASP A 614 6.60 0.04 1.99
CA ASP A 614 7.66 1.02 1.71
C ASP A 614 9.04 0.35 1.57
N GLU A 615 9.28 -0.79 2.22
CA GLU A 615 10.57 -1.51 2.20
C GLU A 615 10.45 -2.87 1.47
N ARG A 616 9.27 -3.17 0.92
CA ARG A 616 8.95 -4.46 0.29
C ARG A 616 9.32 -5.65 1.17
N CYS A 617 9.12 -5.54 2.49
CA CYS A 617 9.40 -6.62 3.42
C CYS A 617 8.62 -7.88 2.98
N PRO A 618 9.29 -9.03 2.72
CA PRO A 618 8.60 -10.19 2.19
C PRO A 618 7.72 -10.88 3.24
N ILE A 619 7.88 -10.55 4.52
CA ILE A 619 7.23 -11.27 5.62
C ILE A 619 6.53 -10.33 6.60
N PHE A 620 5.66 -10.92 7.41
CA PHE A 620 5.05 -10.28 8.56
C PHE A 620 4.92 -11.28 9.71
N LYS A 621 4.77 -10.77 10.93
CA LYS A 621 4.63 -11.62 12.11
C LYS A 621 3.21 -12.18 12.20
N ARG A 622 3.10 -13.50 12.43
CA ARG A 622 1.81 -14.13 12.83
C ARG A 622 1.21 -13.40 14.02
N ARG A 623 2.08 -13.04 14.97
CA ARG A 623 1.73 -12.34 16.22
C ARG A 623 1.09 -10.97 16.00
N SER A 624 1.24 -10.35 14.84
CA SER A 624 0.56 -9.08 14.56
C SER A 624 -0.96 -9.19 14.73
N PHE A 625 -1.56 -10.36 14.50
CA PHE A 625 -3.03 -10.57 14.57
C PHE A 625 -3.55 -11.13 15.91
N PHE A 626 -2.69 -11.29 16.92
CA PHE A 626 -3.10 -11.77 18.25
C PHE A 626 -2.23 -11.22 19.37
N VAL A 627 -1.49 -10.15 19.11
CA VAL A 627 -0.75 -9.45 20.16
C VAL A 627 -1.77 -8.97 21.21
N PRO A 628 -1.52 -9.18 22.52
CA PRO A 628 -2.41 -8.66 23.53
C PRO A 628 -2.60 -7.16 23.32
N TYR A 629 -3.87 -6.74 23.20
CA TYR A 629 -4.26 -5.42 22.72
C TYR A 629 -3.62 -4.26 23.50
N GLU A 630 -3.29 -4.50 24.76
CA GLU A 630 -2.56 -3.57 25.63
C GLU A 630 -1.15 -3.20 25.15
N PHE A 631 -0.45 -4.08 24.40
CA PHE A 631 0.87 -3.75 23.85
C PHE A 631 0.76 -2.80 22.65
N THR A 632 -0.30 -2.93 21.85
CA THR A 632 -0.56 -2.01 20.73
C THR A 632 -1.21 -0.72 21.18
N PHE A 633 -2.07 -0.75 22.20
CA PHE A 633 -2.84 0.43 22.66
C PHE A 633 -1.97 1.50 23.31
N ASP A 634 -0.90 1.12 24.02
CA ASP A 634 0.04 2.09 24.60
C ASP A 634 1.00 2.68 23.53
N GLN A 635 1.02 2.14 22.30
CA GLN A 635 1.97 2.51 21.24
C GLN A 635 1.31 3.09 19.99
N THR A 636 0.04 2.75 19.74
CA THR A 636 -0.72 3.06 18.51
C THR A 636 -2.19 3.29 18.85
N ALA A 637 -3.04 3.60 17.86
CA ALA A 637 -4.49 3.63 18.06
C ALA A 637 -5.13 2.22 18.10
N GLY A 638 -4.31 1.15 18.07
CA GLY A 638 -4.75 -0.25 18.01
C GLY A 638 -4.96 -0.76 16.58
N GLN A 639 -4.78 0.08 15.56
CA GLN A 639 -4.99 -0.23 14.15
C GLN A 639 -3.98 -1.15 13.43
N PRO A 640 -2.74 -1.41 13.89
CA PRO A 640 -1.71 -2.02 13.04
C PRO A 640 -2.10 -3.35 12.36
N ALA A 641 -2.83 -4.22 13.05
CA ALA A 641 -3.22 -5.51 12.50
C ALA A 641 -4.35 -5.41 11.46
N LEU A 642 -5.28 -4.45 11.65
CA LEU A 642 -6.33 -4.14 10.67
C LEU A 642 -5.68 -3.57 9.41
N ASP A 643 -4.87 -2.52 9.54
CA ASP A 643 -4.18 -1.88 8.41
C ASP A 643 -3.32 -2.87 7.63
N LEU A 644 -2.61 -3.76 8.34
CA LEU A 644 -1.86 -4.85 7.72
C LEU A 644 -2.75 -5.81 6.94
N PHE A 645 -3.84 -6.29 7.54
CA PHE A 645 -4.74 -7.24 6.89
C PHE A 645 -5.39 -6.63 5.64
N GLU A 646 -5.90 -5.40 5.74
CA GLU A 646 -6.51 -4.70 4.61
C GLU A 646 -5.51 -4.38 3.52
N TYR A 647 -4.29 -3.96 3.87
CA TYR A 647 -3.24 -3.73 2.88
C TYR A 647 -2.91 -5.01 2.10
N ILE A 648 -2.74 -6.13 2.81
CA ILE A 648 -2.49 -7.43 2.18
C ILE A 648 -3.66 -7.82 1.26
N ARG A 649 -4.91 -7.69 1.74
CA ARG A 649 -6.13 -8.04 1.00
C ARG A 649 -6.29 -7.21 -0.28
N ASP A 650 -6.08 -5.89 -0.18
CA ASP A 650 -6.52 -4.95 -1.22
C ASP A 650 -5.39 -4.56 -2.19
N TYR A 651 -4.12 -4.70 -1.77
CA TYR A 651 -2.97 -4.19 -2.53
C TYR A 651 -1.90 -5.24 -2.84
N THR A 652 -2.08 -6.50 -2.43
CA THR A 652 -1.13 -7.57 -2.71
C THR A 652 -1.80 -8.79 -3.34
N ALA A 653 -1.00 -9.68 -3.94
CA ALA A 653 -1.47 -10.96 -4.47
C ALA A 653 -1.46 -12.10 -3.43
N TYR A 654 -1.15 -11.81 -2.16
CA TYR A 654 -1.04 -12.82 -1.12
C TYR A 654 -2.42 -13.30 -0.68
N ASP A 655 -2.64 -14.61 -0.66
CA ASP A 655 -3.92 -15.18 -0.24
C ASP A 655 -4.12 -15.03 1.27
N THR A 656 -5.04 -14.13 1.66
CA THR A 656 -5.38 -13.89 3.07
C THR A 656 -5.99 -15.10 3.78
N ASN A 657 -6.44 -16.14 3.06
CA ASN A 657 -6.86 -17.39 3.68
C ASN A 657 -5.73 -18.07 4.46
N PHE A 658 -4.48 -17.90 4.04
CA PHE A 658 -3.31 -18.39 4.78
C PHE A 658 -3.20 -17.79 6.18
N ILE A 659 -3.61 -16.53 6.34
CA ILE A 659 -3.66 -15.88 7.66
C ILE A 659 -4.72 -16.56 8.52
N TRP A 660 -5.93 -16.75 8.01
CA TRP A 660 -7.01 -17.38 8.76
C TRP A 660 -6.70 -18.82 9.15
N ASP A 661 -6.17 -19.62 8.23
CA ASP A 661 -5.80 -21.02 8.48
C ASP A 661 -4.68 -21.12 9.52
N ALA A 662 -3.73 -20.18 9.54
CA ALA A 662 -2.65 -20.12 10.51
C ALA A 662 -3.10 -19.63 11.90
N LEU A 663 -4.28 -19.03 12.02
CA LEU A 663 -4.73 -18.37 13.25
C LEU A 663 -5.90 -19.06 13.94
N LEU A 664 -6.94 -19.45 13.19
CA LEU A 664 -8.22 -19.86 13.76
C LEU A 664 -8.13 -21.13 14.61
N GLN A 665 -7.22 -22.07 14.30
CA GLN A 665 -7.09 -23.29 15.12
C GLN A 665 -6.27 -23.08 16.40
N SER A 666 -5.37 -22.09 16.42
CA SER A 666 -4.31 -22.01 17.42
C SER A 666 -4.49 -20.86 18.43
N TYR A 667 -5.32 -19.87 18.13
CA TYR A 667 -5.51 -18.69 18.99
C TYR A 667 -6.96 -18.51 19.43
N ASN A 668 -7.18 -17.85 20.56
CA ASN A 668 -8.54 -17.61 21.05
C ASN A 668 -9.24 -16.53 20.20
N VAL A 669 -10.53 -16.71 19.91
CA VAL A 669 -11.31 -15.79 19.06
C VAL A 669 -11.33 -14.35 19.56
N ASP A 670 -11.26 -14.09 20.87
CA ASP A 670 -11.26 -12.73 21.41
C ASP A 670 -9.96 -11.98 21.09
N ASP A 671 -8.82 -12.67 21.07
CA ASP A 671 -7.54 -12.08 20.67
C ASP A 671 -7.58 -11.66 19.20
N LEU A 672 -8.12 -12.54 18.35
CA LEU A 672 -8.29 -12.29 16.91
C LEU A 672 -9.27 -11.14 16.65
N ARG A 673 -10.43 -11.16 17.32
CA ARG A 673 -11.46 -10.12 17.21
C ARG A 673 -10.93 -8.75 17.60
N ARG A 674 -10.19 -8.65 18.72
CA ARG A 674 -9.62 -7.38 19.19
C ARG A 674 -8.50 -6.88 18.29
N ALA A 675 -7.58 -7.75 17.88
CA ALA A 675 -6.46 -7.33 17.03
C ALA A 675 -6.95 -6.88 15.65
N MET A 676 -7.83 -7.65 15.01
CA MET A 676 -8.33 -7.36 13.65
C MET A 676 -9.59 -6.49 13.61
N HIS A 677 -10.05 -5.96 14.75
CA HIS A 677 -11.24 -5.12 14.86
C HIS A 677 -12.47 -5.73 14.16
N LEU A 678 -12.79 -6.98 14.48
CA LEU A 678 -13.94 -7.73 13.92
C LEU A 678 -15.28 -7.26 14.54
N ASP A 679 -15.41 -5.95 14.72
CA ASP A 679 -16.56 -5.22 15.25
C ASP A 679 -17.13 -4.32 14.14
N TYR A 680 -18.10 -4.83 13.39
CA TYR A 680 -18.63 -4.13 12.23
C TYR A 680 -19.71 -3.12 12.61
N VAL A 681 -19.64 -1.92 12.04
CA VAL A 681 -20.71 -0.91 12.12
C VAL A 681 -21.28 -0.70 10.74
N LEU A 682 -22.55 -1.08 10.54
CA LEU A 682 -23.20 -1.03 9.24
C LEU A 682 -24.28 0.06 9.20
N PRO A 683 -24.46 0.76 8.07
CA PRO A 683 -25.46 1.81 7.97
C PRO A 683 -26.88 1.22 8.00
N SER A 684 -27.77 1.91 8.70
CA SER A 684 -29.19 1.53 8.81
C SER A 684 -30.09 2.18 7.76
N SER A 685 -29.63 3.20 7.03
CA SER A 685 -30.44 3.97 6.07
C SER A 685 -29.99 3.85 4.62
N THR A 686 -28.75 3.41 4.38
CA THR A 686 -28.16 3.27 3.04
C THR A 686 -27.70 1.84 2.81
N ARG A 687 -27.83 1.36 1.58
CA ARG A 687 -27.31 0.06 1.16
C ARG A 687 -25.88 0.19 0.68
N ASN A 688 -25.00 -0.70 1.12
CA ASN A 688 -23.65 -0.82 0.63
C ASN A 688 -23.66 -1.32 -0.82
N PRO A 689 -22.66 -0.92 -1.65
CA PRO A 689 -22.50 -1.45 -2.98
C PRO A 689 -22.35 -2.97 -2.93
N VAL A 690 -23.11 -3.67 -3.77
CA VAL A 690 -23.02 -5.13 -3.86
C VAL A 690 -21.86 -5.47 -4.79
N ALA A 691 -20.75 -5.97 -4.23
CA ALA A 691 -19.73 -6.66 -4.99
C ALA A 691 -20.09 -8.17 -4.95
N ALA A 692 -20.43 -8.77 -6.10
CA ALA A 692 -20.91 -10.16 -6.27
C ALA A 692 -22.42 -10.42 -6.08
N SER A 693 -22.84 -11.69 -6.12
CA SER A 693 -24.20 -12.14 -5.82
C SER A 693 -24.43 -12.24 -4.31
N LYS A 694 -25.57 -11.73 -3.82
CA LYS A 694 -25.96 -11.92 -2.41
C LYS A 694 -26.10 -13.42 -2.08
N PRO A 695 -25.68 -13.87 -0.88
CA PRO A 695 -25.85 -15.26 -0.47
C PRO A 695 -27.33 -15.63 -0.40
N THR A 696 -27.69 -16.87 -0.71
CA THR A 696 -29.06 -17.35 -0.47
C THR A 696 -29.37 -17.33 1.03
N SER A 697 -30.48 -16.72 1.42
CA SER A 697 -30.76 -16.42 2.82
C SER A 697 -32.15 -16.86 3.29
N ALA A 698 -32.20 -17.24 4.56
CA ALA A 698 -33.44 -17.41 5.32
C ALA A 698 -33.36 -16.71 6.67
N PHE A 699 -34.52 -16.37 7.23
CA PHE A 699 -34.64 -15.87 8.59
C PHE A 699 -35.62 -16.72 9.38
N ILE A 700 -35.19 -17.21 10.53
CA ILE A 700 -36.00 -17.99 11.47
C ILE A 700 -36.33 -17.09 12.67
N PHE A 701 -37.60 -16.82 12.92
CA PHE A 701 -38.04 -16.05 14.07
C PHE A 701 -38.84 -16.93 15.04
N HIS A 702 -38.40 -17.02 16.29
CA HIS A 702 -39.15 -17.69 17.36
C HIS A 702 -40.09 -16.71 18.07
N ILE A 703 -41.41 -16.98 17.99
CA ILE A 703 -42.43 -16.13 18.62
C ILE A 703 -43.08 -16.89 19.78
N PHE A 704 -42.86 -16.39 21.00
CA PHE A 704 -43.42 -16.95 22.23
C PHE A 704 -44.36 -15.96 22.94
N PHE A 705 -43.98 -14.68 23.04
CA PHE A 705 -44.69 -13.64 23.79
C PHE A 705 -45.67 -12.87 22.91
N MET A 706 -46.95 -13.26 22.97
CA MET A 706 -48.01 -12.66 22.14
C MET A 706 -48.26 -11.18 22.38
N ASP A 707 -47.90 -10.65 23.55
CA ASP A 707 -48.04 -9.22 23.84
C ASP A 707 -46.89 -8.36 23.28
N LEU A 708 -45.80 -8.99 22.79
CA LEU A 708 -44.75 -8.34 22.01
C LEU A 708 -44.96 -8.46 20.50
N LEU A 709 -46.04 -9.13 20.07
CA LEU A 709 -46.26 -9.50 18.67
C LEU A 709 -46.24 -8.30 17.73
N GLU A 710 -46.81 -7.16 18.13
CA GLU A 710 -46.82 -5.96 17.28
C GLU A 710 -45.40 -5.43 16.99
N ASP A 711 -44.55 -5.34 18.02
CA ASP A 711 -43.15 -4.95 17.86
C ASP A 711 -42.35 -6.00 17.08
N THR A 712 -42.61 -7.29 17.31
CA THR A 712 -42.00 -8.40 16.57
C THR A 712 -42.32 -8.30 15.07
N VAL A 713 -43.59 -8.08 14.72
CA VAL A 713 -44.02 -7.93 13.32
C VAL A 713 -43.36 -6.72 12.66
N ARG A 714 -43.14 -5.62 13.40
CA ARG A 714 -42.40 -4.45 12.90
C ARG A 714 -40.99 -4.82 12.45
N TYR A 715 -40.25 -5.61 13.22
CA TYR A 715 -38.90 -6.04 12.84
C TYR A 715 -38.90 -7.07 11.71
N ILE A 716 -39.85 -8.01 11.70
CA ILE A 716 -40.00 -8.98 10.60
C ILE A 716 -40.24 -8.25 9.27
N ASN A 717 -41.01 -7.15 9.28
CA ASN A 717 -41.30 -6.36 8.09
C ASN A 717 -40.06 -5.68 7.47
N ASN A 718 -38.94 -5.63 8.18
CA ASN A 718 -37.68 -5.13 7.64
C ASN A 718 -36.94 -6.16 6.77
N LEU A 719 -37.34 -7.44 6.78
CA LEU A 719 -36.62 -8.47 6.02
C LEU A 719 -36.60 -8.14 4.51
N PRO A 720 -35.47 -8.33 3.81
CA PRO A 720 -35.43 -8.26 2.36
C PRO A 720 -36.40 -9.27 1.72
N VAL A 721 -37.02 -8.90 0.60
CA VAL A 721 -38.03 -9.73 -0.09
C VAL A 721 -37.46 -11.08 -0.54
N GLU A 722 -36.15 -11.11 -0.81
CA GLU A 722 -35.41 -12.29 -1.26
C GLU A 722 -35.05 -13.27 -0.12
N THR A 723 -35.26 -12.88 1.14
CA THR A 723 -34.98 -13.72 2.31
C THR A 723 -36.22 -14.51 2.70
N ASP A 724 -36.13 -15.84 2.71
CA ASP A 724 -37.25 -16.70 3.09
C ASP A 724 -37.52 -16.64 4.60
N LEU A 725 -38.80 -16.54 4.98
CA LEU A 725 -39.22 -16.38 6.37
C LEU A 725 -39.76 -17.70 6.96
N TYR A 726 -39.18 -18.12 8.08
CA TYR A 726 -39.67 -19.22 8.91
C TYR A 726 -40.06 -18.69 10.29
N ILE A 727 -41.19 -19.16 10.82
CA ILE A 727 -41.65 -18.79 12.15
C ILE A 727 -41.81 -20.06 12.98
N THR A 728 -41.07 -20.13 14.09
CA THR A 728 -41.21 -21.22 15.07
C THR A 728 -42.10 -20.77 16.21
N THR A 729 -43.16 -21.52 16.51
CA THR A 729 -44.12 -21.21 17.58
C THR A 729 -44.95 -22.45 17.92
N THR A 730 -45.81 -22.39 18.93
CA THR A 730 -46.73 -23.49 19.27
C THR A 730 -47.95 -23.47 18.34
N ASP A 731 -48.52 -24.65 18.04
CA ASP A 731 -49.62 -24.80 17.06
C ASP A 731 -50.81 -23.87 17.32
N ASP A 732 -51.13 -23.63 18.59
CA ASP A 732 -52.24 -22.78 19.02
C ASP A 732 -52.06 -21.28 18.69
N LYS A 733 -50.82 -20.84 18.45
CA LYS A 733 -50.49 -19.42 18.17
C LYS A 733 -50.40 -19.10 16.69
N ILE A 734 -50.26 -20.10 15.82
CA ILE A 734 -49.96 -19.92 14.39
C ILE A 734 -50.97 -19.01 13.70
N GLU A 735 -52.27 -19.24 13.90
CA GLU A 735 -53.30 -18.47 13.19
C GLU A 735 -53.33 -17.01 13.65
N THR A 736 -53.17 -16.77 14.96
CA THR A 736 -53.09 -15.40 15.51
C THR A 736 -51.90 -14.64 14.93
N ILE A 737 -50.74 -15.29 14.83
CA ILE A 737 -49.53 -14.68 14.25
C ILE A 737 -49.73 -14.42 12.75
N ARG A 738 -50.31 -15.37 12.01
CA ARG A 738 -50.63 -15.22 10.58
C ARG A 738 -51.52 -14.00 10.34
N GLN A 739 -52.58 -13.84 11.13
CA GLN A 739 -53.47 -12.68 11.04
C GLN A 739 -52.75 -11.37 11.37
N ALA A 740 -51.87 -11.35 12.39
CA ALA A 740 -51.10 -10.16 12.74
C ALA A 740 -50.16 -9.71 11.60
N LEU A 741 -49.47 -10.67 10.94
CA LEU A 741 -48.60 -10.39 9.79
C LEU A 741 -49.40 -9.82 8.61
N LEU A 742 -50.54 -10.43 8.29
CA LEU A 742 -51.44 -9.95 7.23
C LEU A 742 -51.96 -8.54 7.51
N ASN A 743 -52.43 -8.27 8.73
CA ASN A 743 -52.99 -6.97 9.13
C ASN A 743 -51.96 -5.84 9.07
N LYS A 744 -50.67 -6.15 9.25
CA LYS A 744 -49.56 -5.19 9.19
C LYS A 744 -48.92 -5.09 7.79
N GLY A 745 -49.45 -5.82 6.81
CA GLY A 745 -48.99 -5.75 5.43
C GLY A 745 -47.62 -6.39 5.18
N VAL A 746 -47.22 -7.38 5.99
CA VAL A 746 -45.98 -8.12 5.75
C VAL A 746 -46.08 -8.86 4.42
N THR A 747 -45.14 -8.59 3.51
CA THR A 747 -45.16 -9.13 2.14
C THR A 747 -44.63 -10.57 2.04
N HIS A 748 -43.85 -11.02 3.03
CA HIS A 748 -43.32 -12.38 3.09
C HIS A 748 -44.42 -13.39 3.36
N THR A 749 -44.31 -14.56 2.74
CA THR A 749 -45.17 -15.71 3.08
C THR A 749 -44.43 -16.60 4.08
N PRO A 750 -44.74 -16.53 5.39
CA PRO A 750 -44.01 -17.31 6.39
C PRO A 750 -44.32 -18.81 6.29
N THR A 751 -43.28 -19.62 6.44
CA THR A 751 -43.43 -21.05 6.73
C THR A 751 -43.43 -21.26 8.25
N PHE A 752 -44.53 -21.78 8.79
CA PHE A 752 -44.65 -22.05 10.23
C PHE A 752 -44.08 -23.43 10.57
N ILE A 753 -43.28 -23.50 11.62
CA ILE A 753 -42.70 -24.73 12.16
C ILE A 753 -43.20 -24.89 13.61
N PRO A 754 -44.12 -25.82 13.88
CA PRO A 754 -44.60 -26.10 15.24
C PRO A 754 -43.47 -26.55 16.18
N VAL A 755 -43.48 -26.06 17.42
CA VAL A 755 -42.51 -26.45 18.44
C VAL A 755 -43.16 -26.96 19.73
N LYS A 756 -42.44 -27.80 20.48
CA LYS A 756 -42.78 -28.11 21.87
C LYS A 756 -42.29 -26.98 22.79
N ASN A 757 -43.08 -26.64 23.80
CA ASN A 757 -42.71 -25.62 24.80
C ASN A 757 -41.67 -26.16 25.80
N ARG A 758 -40.46 -26.44 25.32
CA ARG A 758 -39.34 -27.02 26.09
C ARG A 758 -38.03 -26.61 25.45
N GLY A 759 -37.11 -26.01 26.23
CA GLY A 759 -35.80 -25.57 25.74
C GLY A 759 -35.75 -24.22 25.05
N ARG A 760 -36.87 -23.47 25.08
CA ARG A 760 -37.01 -22.10 24.55
C ARG A 760 -36.53 -21.98 23.09
N ASP A 761 -36.03 -20.80 22.75
CA ASP A 761 -35.52 -20.40 21.43
C ASP A 761 -34.42 -21.35 20.92
N VAL A 762 -33.51 -21.81 21.77
CA VAL A 762 -32.41 -22.70 21.37
C VAL A 762 -32.93 -24.03 20.82
N SER A 763 -33.92 -24.66 21.47
CA SER A 763 -34.52 -25.89 20.96
C SER A 763 -35.39 -25.66 19.71
N ALA A 764 -36.03 -24.50 19.61
CA ALA A 764 -36.80 -24.12 18.44
C ALA A 764 -35.89 -24.03 17.20
N LEU A 765 -34.67 -23.52 17.38
CA LEU A 765 -33.65 -23.47 16.33
C LEU A 765 -33.03 -24.85 16.04
N LEU A 766 -32.49 -25.54 17.07
CA LEU A 766 -31.66 -26.73 16.88
C LEU A 766 -32.44 -28.03 16.68
N VAL A 767 -33.69 -28.10 17.14
CA VAL A 767 -34.54 -29.30 16.99
C VAL A 767 -35.60 -29.08 15.91
N ALA A 768 -36.40 -28.01 16.03
CA ALA A 768 -37.55 -27.82 15.14
C ALA A 768 -37.13 -27.29 13.76
N ALA A 769 -36.30 -26.25 13.72
CA ALA A 769 -35.85 -25.62 12.48
C ALA A 769 -34.55 -26.22 11.92
N ARG A 770 -34.10 -27.38 12.44
CA ARG A 770 -32.86 -28.05 12.06
C ARG A 770 -32.70 -28.21 10.55
N ASP A 771 -33.75 -28.65 9.88
CA ASP A 771 -33.72 -28.97 8.45
C ASP A 771 -33.69 -27.72 7.56
N VAL A 772 -34.06 -26.54 8.10
CA VAL A 772 -33.86 -25.26 7.39
C VAL A 772 -32.36 -25.00 7.21
N VAL A 773 -31.55 -25.31 8.22
CA VAL A 773 -30.10 -25.09 8.21
C VAL A 773 -29.37 -26.21 7.46
N LEU A 774 -29.73 -27.48 7.72
CA LEU A 774 -29.04 -28.64 7.10
C LEU A 774 -29.56 -29.02 5.71
N GLY A 775 -30.67 -28.43 5.26
CA GLY A 775 -31.30 -28.76 3.98
C GLY A 775 -30.53 -28.30 2.73
N GLY A 776 -29.44 -27.55 2.89
CA GLY A 776 -28.57 -27.11 1.78
C GLY A 776 -29.16 -26.03 0.88
N LYS A 777 -30.33 -25.47 1.22
CA LYS A 777 -30.98 -24.40 0.45
C LYS A 777 -30.35 -23.02 0.65
N TYR A 778 -29.83 -22.76 1.85
CA TYR A 778 -29.36 -21.44 2.26
C TYR A 778 -27.89 -21.46 2.64
N GLU A 779 -27.15 -20.46 2.17
CA GLU A 779 -25.78 -20.20 2.58
C GLU A 779 -25.73 -19.47 3.93
N VAL A 780 -26.67 -18.54 4.16
CA VAL A 780 -26.73 -17.71 5.35
C VAL A 780 -28.12 -17.79 5.99
N VAL A 781 -28.17 -17.95 7.32
CA VAL A 781 -29.41 -18.00 8.09
C VAL A 781 -29.34 -16.97 9.21
N GLY A 782 -30.39 -16.17 9.33
CA GLY A 782 -30.64 -15.31 10.49
C GLY A 782 -31.55 -15.98 11.50
N PHE A 783 -31.32 -15.73 12.79
CA PHE A 783 -32.16 -16.19 13.87
C PHE A 783 -32.40 -15.08 14.89
N ALA A 784 -33.65 -14.94 15.35
CA ALA A 784 -34.01 -14.10 16.48
C ALA A 784 -35.24 -14.66 17.20
N HIS A 785 -35.49 -14.16 18.41
CA HIS A 785 -36.65 -14.53 19.20
C HIS A 785 -37.15 -13.33 20.02
N ASP A 786 -38.44 -13.30 20.34
CA ASP A 786 -38.95 -12.31 21.29
C ASP A 786 -38.39 -12.56 22.70
N LYS A 787 -38.08 -11.48 23.43
CA LYS A 787 -37.33 -11.57 24.69
C LYS A 787 -38.02 -10.82 25.81
N LYS A 788 -38.25 -11.55 26.91
CA LYS A 788 -38.54 -11.00 28.24
C LYS A 788 -37.70 -11.74 29.26
N SER A 789 -37.22 -11.01 30.26
CA SER A 789 -36.57 -11.60 31.43
C SER A 789 -37.13 -10.96 32.70
N SER A 790 -37.43 -11.80 33.69
CA SER A 790 -37.79 -11.40 35.05
C SER A 790 -36.61 -11.54 36.02
N GLN A 791 -35.43 -11.98 35.54
CA GLN A 791 -34.28 -12.40 36.36
C GLN A 791 -33.79 -11.35 37.36
N ASN A 792 -34.05 -10.06 37.10
CA ASN A 792 -33.62 -8.95 37.95
C ASN A 792 -34.76 -8.27 38.73
N GLN A 793 -36.01 -8.70 38.54
CA GLN A 793 -37.17 -8.09 39.21
C GLN A 793 -37.14 -8.30 40.72
N ASP A 794 -36.66 -9.46 41.17
CA ASP A 794 -36.52 -9.80 42.59
C ASP A 794 -35.49 -8.92 43.32
N ALA A 795 -34.57 -8.28 42.60
CA ALA A 795 -33.60 -7.32 43.13
C ALA A 795 -34.12 -5.86 43.13
N GLY A 796 -35.40 -5.64 42.85
CA GLY A 796 -36.04 -4.32 42.87
C GLY A 796 -35.98 -3.56 41.54
N HIS A 797 -35.60 -4.21 40.45
CA HIS A 797 -35.58 -3.60 39.12
C HIS A 797 -36.94 -3.72 38.41
N HIS A 798 -37.27 -2.72 37.59
CA HIS A 798 -38.60 -2.60 36.97
C HIS A 798 -38.65 -3.10 35.51
N GLY A 799 -37.58 -3.71 34.99
CA GLY A 799 -37.57 -4.40 33.69
C GLY A 799 -37.14 -3.55 32.49
N SER A 800 -37.02 -2.22 32.63
CA SER A 800 -36.57 -1.32 31.55
C SER A 800 -35.15 -1.65 31.05
N GLU A 801 -34.27 -2.11 31.95
CA GLU A 801 -32.93 -2.57 31.63
C GLU A 801 -32.93 -3.82 30.75
N THR A 802 -33.88 -4.72 30.99
CA THR A 802 -34.09 -5.95 30.21
C THR A 802 -34.69 -5.62 28.84
N GLN A 803 -35.62 -4.66 28.78
CA GLN A 803 -36.13 -4.13 27.51
C GLN A 803 -35.03 -3.48 26.68
N GLY A 804 -34.08 -2.78 27.33
CA GLY A 804 -32.88 -2.25 26.68
C GLY A 804 -32.02 -3.36 26.05
N PHE A 805 -31.90 -4.52 26.72
CA PHE A 805 -31.19 -5.66 26.13
C PHE A 805 -31.95 -6.25 24.93
N ALA A 806 -33.27 -6.42 25.02
CA ALA A 806 -34.09 -6.86 23.88
C ALA A 806 -34.01 -5.89 22.70
N TYR A 807 -34.05 -4.57 22.96
CA TYR A 807 -33.86 -3.53 21.95
C TYR A 807 -32.50 -3.67 21.26
N LYS A 808 -31.41 -3.84 22.02
CA LYS A 808 -30.06 -4.07 21.47
C LYS A 808 -30.02 -5.25 20.51
N LEU A 809 -30.62 -6.38 20.90
CA LEU A 809 -30.63 -7.59 20.09
C LEU A 809 -31.36 -7.36 18.76
N MET A 810 -32.57 -6.81 18.83
CA MET A 810 -33.41 -6.60 17.64
C MET A 810 -32.85 -5.52 16.71
N GLU A 811 -32.41 -4.39 17.25
CA GLU A 811 -31.87 -3.28 16.46
C GLU A 811 -30.61 -3.69 15.67
N ASN A 812 -29.78 -4.57 16.24
CA ASN A 812 -28.55 -5.08 15.62
C ASN A 812 -28.72 -6.43 14.91
N THR A 813 -29.97 -6.90 14.74
CA THR A 813 -30.27 -8.11 13.95
C THR A 813 -31.23 -7.81 12.79
N LEU A 814 -32.23 -6.95 13.02
CA LEU A 814 -33.34 -6.65 12.12
C LEU A 814 -33.70 -5.15 12.05
N GLY A 815 -32.80 -4.24 12.46
CA GLY A 815 -33.12 -2.82 12.65
C GLY A 815 -33.75 -2.10 11.46
N SER A 816 -33.33 -2.43 10.23
CA SER A 816 -33.94 -1.95 8.99
C SER A 816 -33.64 -2.87 7.81
N GLN A 817 -34.37 -2.72 6.70
CA GLN A 817 -34.10 -3.47 5.49
C GLN A 817 -32.71 -3.19 4.91
N ALA A 818 -32.29 -1.92 4.87
CA ALA A 818 -30.96 -1.54 4.41
C ALA A 818 -29.86 -2.16 5.29
N TYR A 819 -30.06 -2.19 6.61
CA TYR A 819 -29.12 -2.82 7.54
C TYR A 819 -28.97 -4.32 7.30
N ILE A 820 -30.09 -5.04 7.12
CA ILE A 820 -30.07 -6.48 6.84
C ILE A 820 -29.40 -6.76 5.48
N ASP A 821 -29.71 -5.97 4.46
CA ASP A 821 -29.04 -6.04 3.16
C ASP A 821 -27.51 -5.86 3.30
N ASN A 822 -27.07 -4.99 4.22
CA ASN A 822 -25.65 -4.78 4.50
C ASN A 822 -25.01 -5.94 5.26
N ILE A 823 -25.73 -6.60 6.18
CA ILE A 823 -25.26 -7.84 6.81
C ILE A 823 -25.05 -8.92 5.74
N LEU A 824 -26.02 -9.13 4.85
CA LEU A 824 -25.90 -10.13 3.78
C LEU A 824 -24.77 -9.79 2.80
N THR A 825 -24.59 -8.50 2.50
CA THR A 825 -23.45 -8.02 1.68
C THR A 825 -22.11 -8.30 2.38
N LEU A 826 -22.04 -8.10 3.70
CA LEU A 826 -20.85 -8.41 4.49
C LEU A 826 -20.47 -9.90 4.40
N PHE A 827 -21.44 -10.81 4.49
CA PHE A 827 -21.21 -12.25 4.27
C PHE A 827 -20.77 -12.59 2.84
N GLY A 828 -21.32 -11.90 1.84
CA GLY A 828 -20.91 -12.08 0.44
C GLY A 828 -19.46 -11.64 0.19
N GLN A 829 -19.04 -10.54 0.81
CA GLN A 829 -17.68 -10.00 0.70
C GLN A 829 -16.65 -10.78 1.53
N ASN A 830 -17.08 -11.42 2.63
CA ASN A 830 -16.19 -12.09 3.58
C ASN A 830 -16.50 -13.58 3.64
N GLN A 831 -15.81 -14.37 2.82
CA GLN A 831 -16.00 -15.83 2.77
C GLN A 831 -15.67 -16.52 4.09
N ARG A 832 -14.71 -15.99 4.86
CA ARG A 832 -14.31 -16.52 6.19
C ARG A 832 -15.16 -15.99 7.34
N LEU A 833 -16.13 -15.10 7.10
CA LEU A 833 -17.08 -14.68 8.14
C LEU A 833 -18.10 -15.80 8.38
N GLY A 834 -18.08 -16.35 9.59
CA GLY A 834 -18.92 -17.47 9.99
C GLY A 834 -20.21 -17.04 10.67
N MET A 835 -20.15 -16.01 11.50
CA MET A 835 -21.32 -15.45 12.16
C MET A 835 -21.10 -14.01 12.59
N VAL A 836 -22.21 -13.26 12.65
CA VAL A 836 -22.27 -11.94 13.26
C VAL A 836 -23.35 -11.91 14.33
N SER A 837 -23.02 -11.37 15.51
CA SER A 837 -23.97 -11.18 16.60
C SER A 837 -23.92 -9.74 17.12
N PRO A 838 -25.00 -9.24 17.73
CA PRO A 838 -24.93 -8.03 18.54
C PRO A 838 -23.87 -8.18 19.64
N PRO A 839 -23.14 -7.11 20.01
CA PRO A 839 -22.21 -7.18 21.14
C PRO A 839 -22.94 -7.51 22.45
N PRO A 840 -22.26 -8.02 23.48
CA PRO A 840 -22.92 -8.33 24.73
C PRO A 840 -23.31 -7.04 25.48
N PRO A 841 -24.33 -7.05 26.36
CA PRO A 841 -24.92 -5.83 26.92
C PRO A 841 -23.98 -5.09 27.89
N TYR A 842 -23.50 -3.90 27.48
CA TYR A 842 -22.67 -3.00 28.28
C TYR A 842 -23.48 -1.84 28.89
N HIS A 843 -24.59 -2.16 29.57
CA HIS A 843 -25.41 -1.16 30.27
C HIS A 843 -26.02 -1.72 31.57
N ALA A 844 -26.40 -0.81 32.47
CA ALA A 844 -27.08 -1.14 33.73
C ALA A 844 -26.38 -2.29 34.51
N LEU A 845 -27.14 -3.25 35.03
CA LEU A 845 -26.60 -4.41 35.77
C LEU A 845 -25.74 -5.31 34.89
N TYR A 846 -26.08 -5.42 33.60
CA TYR A 846 -25.38 -6.30 32.67
C TYR A 846 -23.91 -5.91 32.50
N PHE A 847 -23.60 -4.62 32.62
CA PHE A 847 -22.22 -4.13 32.55
C PHE A 847 -21.29 -4.87 33.54
N ALA A 848 -21.72 -5.05 34.79
CA ALA A 848 -20.92 -5.70 35.83
C ALA A 848 -20.86 -7.24 35.70
N HIS A 849 -21.82 -7.84 34.99
CA HIS A 849 -21.87 -9.29 34.77
C HIS A 849 -21.17 -9.73 33.49
N THR A 850 -20.92 -8.81 32.57
CA THR A 850 -20.37 -9.08 31.22
C THR A 850 -18.87 -8.79 31.11
N LEU A 851 -18.32 -7.98 32.04
CA LEU A 851 -16.89 -7.64 32.07
C LEU A 851 -16.20 -8.27 33.30
N PRO A 852 -14.96 -8.80 33.17
CA PRO A 852 -14.12 -8.78 31.97
C PRO A 852 -14.48 -9.86 30.92
N SER A 853 -15.30 -10.84 31.30
CA SER A 853 -15.77 -11.89 30.40
C SER A 853 -17.26 -12.18 30.60
N ASP A 854 -17.91 -12.64 29.53
CA ASP A 854 -19.34 -12.92 29.39
C ASP A 854 -19.70 -14.38 29.74
N TRP A 855 -18.80 -15.10 30.42
CA TRP A 855 -18.96 -16.53 30.73
C TRP A 855 -19.97 -16.84 31.83
N GLY A 856 -20.13 -15.98 32.83
CA GLY A 856 -20.91 -16.30 34.02
C GLY A 856 -20.52 -17.68 34.61
N PRO A 857 -21.49 -18.55 34.98
CA PRO A 857 -21.23 -19.92 35.42
C PRO A 857 -21.03 -20.93 34.27
N ASP A 858 -21.10 -20.52 33.00
CA ASP A 858 -21.25 -21.44 31.86
C ASP A 858 -19.94 -22.02 31.30
N PHE A 859 -18.77 -21.53 31.72
CA PHE A 859 -17.48 -21.95 31.15
C PHE A 859 -17.27 -23.47 31.16
N GLY A 860 -17.49 -24.10 32.33
CA GLY A 860 -17.27 -25.54 32.48
C GLY A 860 -18.21 -26.39 31.63
N ILE A 861 -19.48 -26.00 31.56
CA ILE A 861 -20.51 -26.72 30.78
C ILE A 861 -20.28 -26.52 29.28
N THR A 862 -19.86 -25.32 28.86
CA THR A 862 -19.54 -25.00 27.47
C THR A 862 -18.32 -25.77 26.98
N ARG A 863 -17.26 -25.83 27.79
CA ARG A 863 -16.09 -26.66 27.49
C ARG A 863 -16.48 -28.12 27.33
N ASP A 864 -17.26 -28.65 28.27
CA ASP A 864 -17.72 -30.03 28.22
C ASP A 864 -18.60 -30.31 26.99
N LEU A 865 -19.46 -29.36 26.58
CA LEU A 865 -20.23 -29.43 25.34
C LEU A 865 -19.31 -29.51 24.11
N LEU A 866 -18.36 -28.58 23.98
CA LEU A 866 -17.44 -28.52 22.84
C LEU A 866 -16.58 -29.79 22.77
N GLU A 867 -15.88 -30.14 23.85
CA GLU A 867 -14.89 -31.22 23.84
C GLU A 867 -15.52 -32.62 23.86
N LYS A 868 -16.54 -32.84 24.70
CA LYS A 868 -17.08 -34.19 24.93
C LYS A 868 -18.23 -34.56 24.02
N ARG A 869 -19.07 -33.59 23.63
CA ARG A 869 -20.26 -33.83 22.81
C ARG A 869 -20.04 -33.48 21.34
N LEU A 870 -19.37 -32.37 21.05
CA LEU A 870 -19.11 -31.93 19.67
C LEU A 870 -17.73 -32.33 19.13
N HIS A 871 -16.82 -32.81 20.00
CA HIS A 871 -15.43 -33.15 19.66
C HIS A 871 -14.65 -31.99 19.02
N ILE A 872 -14.94 -30.77 19.47
CA ILE A 872 -14.30 -29.54 19.04
C ILE A 872 -13.23 -29.15 20.05
N HIS A 873 -12.00 -28.96 19.57
CA HIS A 873 -10.85 -28.56 20.36
C HIS A 873 -10.27 -27.25 19.80
N VAL A 874 -10.67 -26.14 20.39
CA VAL A 874 -10.13 -24.79 20.09
C VAL A 874 -9.70 -24.12 21.41
N PRO A 875 -8.81 -23.11 21.38
CA PRO A 875 -8.34 -22.48 22.61
C PRO A 875 -9.45 -21.73 23.37
N LEU A 876 -9.79 -22.22 24.57
CA LEU A 876 -10.76 -21.60 25.48
C LEU A 876 -10.05 -20.89 26.64
N ASP A 877 -10.56 -19.73 27.04
CA ASP A 877 -10.06 -18.99 28.21
C ASP A 877 -11.21 -18.29 28.95
N SER A 878 -11.40 -18.64 30.23
CA SER A 878 -12.44 -18.07 31.09
C SER A 878 -12.27 -16.57 31.38
N ALA A 879 -11.06 -16.03 31.17
CA ALA A 879 -10.78 -14.61 31.37
C ALA A 879 -11.05 -13.76 30.11
N LYS A 880 -11.30 -14.38 28.95
CA LYS A 880 -11.55 -13.71 27.67
C LYS A 880 -13.02 -13.77 27.29
N ALA A 881 -13.46 -12.85 26.42
CA ALA A 881 -14.83 -12.84 25.92
C ALA A 881 -15.08 -14.04 25.00
N THR A 882 -16.34 -14.48 24.92
CA THR A 882 -16.72 -15.63 24.10
C THR A 882 -16.81 -15.32 22.61
N VAL A 883 -17.08 -14.05 22.26
CA VAL A 883 -17.40 -13.59 20.89
C VAL A 883 -18.56 -14.41 20.30
N SER A 884 -19.56 -14.69 21.14
CA SER A 884 -20.70 -15.54 20.82
C SER A 884 -22.02 -14.75 20.79
N ALA A 885 -23.09 -15.36 20.30
CA ALA A 885 -24.40 -14.70 20.20
C ALA A 885 -25.16 -14.66 21.54
N ILE A 886 -24.71 -13.82 22.47
CA ILE A 886 -25.35 -13.64 23.78
C ILE A 886 -26.79 -13.14 23.59
N GLY A 887 -27.78 -13.87 24.10
CA GLY A 887 -29.20 -13.63 23.86
C GLY A 887 -29.74 -14.18 22.54
N SER A 888 -29.02 -15.09 21.86
CA SER A 888 -29.49 -15.93 20.77
C SER A 888 -30.18 -15.18 19.61
N CYS A 889 -29.68 -13.99 19.26
CA CYS A 889 -30.06 -13.25 18.06
C CYS A 889 -28.80 -13.00 17.21
N TYR A 890 -28.74 -13.52 15.99
CA TYR A 890 -27.52 -13.49 15.16
C TYR A 890 -27.79 -13.93 13.71
N TRP A 891 -26.84 -13.66 12.83
CA TRP A 891 -26.78 -14.22 11.48
C TRP A 891 -25.55 -15.12 11.36
N PHE A 892 -25.66 -16.24 10.66
CA PHE A 892 -24.57 -17.19 10.51
C PHE A 892 -24.58 -17.90 9.16
N ARG A 893 -23.39 -18.27 8.70
CA ARG A 893 -23.19 -19.16 7.56
C ARG A 893 -23.50 -20.58 8.01
N THR A 894 -24.31 -21.30 7.23
CA THR A 894 -24.78 -22.65 7.59
C THR A 894 -23.63 -23.63 7.83
N GLU A 895 -22.59 -23.57 6.99
CA GLU A 895 -21.37 -24.39 7.16
C GLU A 895 -20.58 -24.07 8.43
N ALA A 896 -20.54 -22.80 8.87
CA ALA A 896 -19.78 -22.42 10.06
C ALA A 896 -20.33 -23.06 11.34
N LEU A 897 -21.65 -23.22 11.44
CA LEU A 897 -22.30 -23.84 12.61
C LEU A 897 -22.74 -25.28 12.36
N ARG A 898 -22.44 -25.88 11.21
CA ARG A 898 -22.88 -27.23 10.84
C ARG A 898 -22.66 -28.28 11.94
N PRO A 899 -21.52 -28.37 12.65
CA PRO A 899 -21.34 -29.36 13.71
C PRO A 899 -22.37 -29.25 14.83
N LEU A 900 -22.78 -28.02 15.18
CA LEU A 900 -23.79 -27.77 16.21
C LEU A 900 -25.16 -28.30 15.78
N PHE A 901 -25.57 -28.07 14.53
CA PHE A 901 -26.86 -28.55 13.98
C PHE A 901 -26.86 -30.04 13.62
N ALA A 902 -25.71 -30.58 13.22
CA ALA A 902 -25.54 -31.98 12.85
C ALA A 902 -25.64 -32.92 14.05
N ASN A 903 -25.32 -32.45 15.27
CA ASN A 903 -25.57 -33.18 16.50
C ASN A 903 -27.07 -33.52 16.63
N ASP A 904 -27.38 -34.75 17.05
CA ASP A 904 -28.76 -35.26 17.11
C ASP A 904 -29.53 -34.74 18.35
N TRP A 905 -29.78 -33.43 18.38
CA TRP A 905 -30.50 -32.77 19.46
C TRP A 905 -31.94 -33.26 19.58
N LYS A 906 -32.36 -33.56 20.81
CA LYS A 906 -33.75 -33.88 21.14
C LYS A 906 -34.31 -32.82 22.09
N TYR A 907 -35.63 -32.66 22.11
CA TYR A 907 -36.26 -31.74 23.08
C TYR A 907 -35.90 -32.10 24.53
N GLU A 908 -35.71 -33.38 24.81
CA GLU A 908 -35.37 -33.93 26.11
C GLU A 908 -33.98 -33.50 26.62
N ASP A 909 -33.07 -33.12 25.71
CA ASP A 909 -31.77 -32.54 26.07
C ASP A 909 -31.93 -31.20 26.81
N PHE A 910 -33.02 -30.48 26.56
CA PHE A 910 -33.28 -29.17 27.11
C PHE A 910 -34.25 -29.23 28.30
N LEU A 911 -34.20 -28.22 29.17
CA LEU A 911 -35.09 -28.15 30.33
C LEU A 911 -36.52 -27.72 29.92
N PRO A 912 -37.58 -28.24 30.58
CA PRO A 912 -38.95 -27.75 30.42
C PRO A 912 -39.11 -26.28 30.78
N GLU A 913 -40.12 -25.63 30.20
CA GLU A 913 -40.46 -24.24 30.56
C GLU A 913 -40.85 -24.15 32.06
N GLY A 914 -40.39 -23.09 32.74
CA GLY A 914 -40.54 -22.92 34.19
C GLY A 914 -39.50 -23.66 35.06
N GLN A 915 -38.69 -24.54 34.49
CA GLN A 915 -37.54 -25.18 35.18
C GLN A 915 -36.19 -24.59 34.76
N MET A 916 -36.17 -23.78 33.69
CA MET A 916 -35.01 -22.95 33.35
C MET A 916 -34.83 -21.86 34.41
N GLY A 917 -33.83 -22.03 35.28
CA GLY A 917 -33.35 -21.00 36.20
C GLY A 917 -32.46 -19.96 35.50
N GLY A 918 -31.52 -19.37 36.25
CA GLY A 918 -30.47 -18.52 35.67
C GLY A 918 -29.45 -19.31 34.83
N ASP A 919 -28.33 -18.65 34.50
CA ASP A 919 -27.20 -19.21 33.75
C ASP A 919 -26.72 -20.56 34.32
N GLY A 920 -26.13 -21.43 33.48
CA GLY A 920 -25.68 -22.78 33.87
C GLY A 920 -26.47 -23.95 33.27
N SER A 921 -27.15 -23.73 32.14
CA SER A 921 -27.93 -24.77 31.43
C SER A 921 -27.29 -25.12 30.10
N ILE A 922 -27.70 -26.24 29.48
CA ILE A 922 -27.21 -26.61 28.15
C ILE A 922 -27.51 -25.54 27.09
N SER A 923 -28.63 -24.82 27.21
CA SER A 923 -28.98 -23.71 26.31
C SER A 923 -28.00 -22.55 26.43
N HIS A 924 -27.60 -22.21 27.67
CA HIS A 924 -26.59 -21.17 27.91
C HIS A 924 -25.21 -21.60 27.39
N ALA A 925 -24.85 -22.87 27.59
CA ALA A 925 -23.62 -23.44 27.04
C ALA A 925 -23.58 -23.39 25.50
N ILE A 926 -24.68 -23.72 24.83
CA ILE A 926 -24.80 -23.60 23.36
C ILE A 926 -24.64 -22.14 22.92
N GLU A 927 -25.27 -21.22 23.65
CA GLU A 927 -25.17 -19.79 23.37
C GLU A 927 -23.71 -19.29 23.45
N ARG A 928 -22.93 -19.78 24.43
CA ARG A 928 -21.49 -19.45 24.56
C ARG A 928 -20.60 -20.21 23.57
N ALA A 929 -21.07 -21.33 23.02
CA ALA A 929 -20.29 -22.21 22.14
C ALA A 929 -20.24 -21.75 20.67
N ASN A 930 -21.24 -21.03 20.16
CA ASN A 930 -21.40 -20.82 18.72
C ASN A 930 -20.18 -20.17 18.03
N GLY A 931 -19.52 -19.17 18.65
CA GLY A 931 -18.31 -18.56 18.11
C GLY A 931 -17.15 -19.56 17.99
N TYR A 932 -17.01 -20.45 18.97
CA TYR A 932 -16.00 -21.52 18.96
C TYR A 932 -16.33 -22.65 17.98
N VAL A 933 -17.62 -22.91 17.74
CA VAL A 933 -18.04 -23.84 16.67
C VAL A 933 -17.66 -23.26 15.31
N ALA A 934 -17.98 -21.99 15.04
CA ALA A 934 -17.58 -21.31 13.81
C ALA A 934 -16.06 -21.36 13.60
N GLN A 935 -15.30 -21.04 14.64
CA GLN A 935 -13.84 -21.12 14.66
C GLN A 935 -13.32 -22.50 14.24
N SER A 936 -13.90 -23.57 14.80
CA SER A 936 -13.48 -24.95 14.50
C SER A 936 -13.67 -25.34 13.04
N GLN A 937 -14.56 -24.65 12.33
CA GLN A 937 -14.85 -24.89 10.90
C GLN A 937 -14.05 -23.95 9.98
N GLY A 938 -13.08 -23.20 10.53
CA GLY A 938 -12.25 -22.28 9.74
C GLY A 938 -12.93 -20.95 9.41
N PHE A 939 -13.94 -20.56 10.19
CA PHE A 939 -14.61 -19.26 10.08
C PHE A 939 -14.44 -18.42 11.35
N TYR A 940 -14.35 -17.11 11.22
CA TYR A 940 -14.31 -16.22 12.39
C TYR A 940 -15.72 -15.74 12.79
N PRO A 941 -16.02 -15.65 14.10
CA PRO A 941 -17.16 -14.88 14.60
C PRO A 941 -16.82 -13.39 14.69
N ALA A 942 -17.83 -12.54 14.59
CA ALA A 942 -17.68 -11.09 14.70
C ALA A 942 -18.88 -10.46 15.42
N TRP A 943 -18.70 -9.23 15.91
CA TRP A 943 -19.83 -8.42 16.36
C TRP A 943 -20.29 -7.49 15.24
N VAL A 944 -21.59 -7.20 15.25
CA VAL A 944 -22.18 -6.24 14.31
C VAL A 944 -23.12 -5.29 15.03
N MET A 945 -23.07 -4.03 14.63
CA MET A 945 -23.92 -2.96 15.14
C MET A 945 -24.51 -2.15 13.99
N SER A 946 -25.73 -1.65 14.16
CA SER A 946 -26.21 -0.56 13.33
C SER A 946 -25.48 0.73 13.71
N ASP A 947 -25.29 1.62 12.74
CA ASP A 947 -24.72 2.96 12.99
C ASP A 947 -25.49 3.72 14.08
N ARG A 948 -26.81 3.51 14.18
CA ARG A 948 -27.65 4.06 15.25
C ARG A 948 -27.27 3.51 16.61
N TYR A 949 -27.12 2.21 16.76
CA TYR A 949 -26.77 1.60 18.03
C TYR A 949 -25.32 1.92 18.42
N ALA A 950 -24.40 1.92 17.46
CA ALA A 950 -23.00 2.24 17.70
C ALA A 950 -22.83 3.63 18.35
N ARG A 951 -23.60 4.65 17.92
CA ARG A 951 -23.63 5.98 18.56
C ARG A 951 -24.02 5.91 20.05
N ILE A 952 -25.02 5.08 20.38
CA ILE A 952 -25.49 4.91 21.77
C ILE A 952 -24.44 4.17 22.61
N GLU A 953 -23.82 3.14 22.05
CA GLU A 953 -22.84 2.31 22.75
C GLU A 953 -21.57 3.11 23.08
N VAL A 954 -21.08 3.91 22.12
CA VAL A 954 -19.90 4.77 22.33
C VAL A 954 -20.12 5.75 23.49
N ASP A 955 -21.27 6.43 23.52
CA ASP A 955 -21.60 7.34 24.63
C ASP A 955 -21.71 6.61 25.97
N SER A 956 -22.29 5.41 25.97
CA SER A 956 -22.43 4.57 27.17
C SER A 956 -21.08 4.12 27.72
N LEU A 957 -20.17 3.69 26.85
CA LEU A 957 -18.81 3.29 27.21
C LEU A 957 -17.98 4.48 27.69
N PHE A 958 -18.10 5.64 27.04
CA PHE A 958 -17.41 6.86 27.45
C PHE A 958 -17.90 7.35 28.82
N HIS A 959 -19.23 7.37 29.03
CA HIS A 959 -19.82 7.73 30.31
C HIS A 959 -19.34 6.81 31.44
N THR A 960 -19.35 5.49 31.20
CA THR A 960 -18.93 4.49 32.20
C THR A 960 -17.45 4.61 32.51
N THR A 961 -16.60 4.75 31.49
CA THR A 961 -15.16 4.95 31.65
C THR A 961 -14.85 6.23 32.42
N ASN A 962 -15.51 7.35 32.10
CA ASN A 962 -15.32 8.62 32.80
C ASN A 962 -15.78 8.53 34.27
N THR A 963 -16.88 7.83 34.54
CA THR A 963 -17.37 7.61 35.90
C THR A 963 -16.38 6.78 36.72
N LEU A 964 -15.84 5.71 36.13
CA LEU A 964 -14.78 4.90 36.75
C LEU A 964 -13.53 5.75 37.03
N LEU A 965 -13.09 6.54 36.04
CA LEU A 965 -11.93 7.43 36.15
C LEU A 965 -12.09 8.49 37.25
N ARG A 966 -13.28 9.09 37.38
CA ARG A 966 -13.59 10.04 38.46
C ARG A 966 -13.48 9.36 39.83
N GLY A 967 -13.99 8.13 39.96
CA GLY A 967 -13.86 7.32 41.17
C GLY A 967 -12.41 6.94 41.49
N MET A 968 -11.60 6.69 40.46
CA MET A 968 -10.18 6.34 40.56
C MET A 968 -9.25 7.56 40.70
N GLY A 969 -9.74 8.79 40.52
CA GLY A 969 -8.95 10.02 40.52
C GLY A 969 -7.94 10.15 41.68
N PRO A 970 -8.30 9.82 42.95
CA PRO A 970 -7.37 9.83 44.07
C PRO A 970 -6.26 8.76 44.02
N PHE A 971 -6.41 7.76 43.16
CA PHE A 971 -5.57 6.57 43.05
C PHE A 971 -4.81 6.47 41.73
N ARG A 972 -4.88 7.50 40.87
CA ARG A 972 -4.15 7.53 39.59
C ARG A 972 -2.64 7.43 39.82
N ARG A 973 -2.00 6.47 39.15
CA ARG A 973 -0.55 6.26 39.19
C ARG A 973 -0.01 5.94 37.79
N GLY A 974 1.14 6.51 37.44
CA GLY A 974 1.69 6.35 36.09
C GLY A 974 1.10 7.32 35.07
N GLU A 975 1.56 7.19 33.83
CA GLU A 975 1.27 8.10 32.73
C GLU A 975 -0.03 7.73 32.01
N THR A 976 -0.30 6.43 31.84
CA THR A 976 -1.49 5.90 31.16
C THR A 976 -2.54 5.34 32.13
N LEU A 977 -3.79 5.23 31.66
CA LEU A 977 -4.87 4.59 32.41
C LEU A 977 -4.59 3.10 32.63
N LEU A 978 -4.06 2.42 31.61
CA LEU A 978 -3.67 1.00 31.71
C LEU A 978 -2.60 0.81 32.79
N GLN A 979 -1.60 1.70 32.86
CA GLN A 979 -0.60 1.67 33.92
C GLN A 979 -1.23 1.86 35.30
N THR A 980 -2.12 2.85 35.48
CA THR A 980 -2.88 3.04 36.73
C THR A 980 -3.64 1.77 37.12
N ALA A 981 -4.35 1.16 36.17
CA ALA A 981 -5.14 -0.04 36.41
C ALA A 981 -4.25 -1.24 36.81
N ARG A 982 -3.13 -1.46 36.10
CA ARG A 982 -2.14 -2.51 36.41
C ARG A 982 -1.54 -2.32 37.80
N GLU A 983 -1.13 -1.10 38.14
CA GLU A 983 -0.55 -0.80 39.45
C GLU A 983 -1.56 -1.02 40.57
N LEU A 984 -2.82 -0.60 40.38
CA LEU A 984 -3.89 -0.87 41.35
C LEU A 984 -4.20 -2.36 41.50
N GLY A 985 -4.26 -3.10 40.39
CA GLY A 985 -4.39 -4.56 40.42
C GLY A 985 -3.23 -5.23 41.17
N SER A 986 -2.00 -4.77 40.94
CA SER A 986 -0.80 -5.26 41.62
C SER A 986 -0.82 -4.98 43.13
N ASP A 987 -1.32 -3.81 43.53
CA ASP A 987 -1.49 -3.38 44.93
C ASP A 987 -2.56 -4.19 45.67
N LEU A 988 -3.59 -4.63 44.94
CA LEU A 988 -4.68 -5.46 45.46
C LEU A 988 -4.29 -6.94 45.60
N SER A 989 -3.22 -7.39 44.94
CA SER A 989 -2.71 -8.75 45.06
C SER A 989 -2.17 -9.07 46.47
N LYS A 990 -2.27 -10.34 46.91
CA LYS A 990 -1.72 -10.80 48.22
C LYS A 990 -0.23 -10.45 48.38
N LYS A 991 0.56 -10.47 47.30
CA LYS A 991 2.00 -10.09 47.29
C LYS A 991 2.20 -8.57 47.42
N GLY A 992 1.35 -7.74 46.80
CA GLY A 992 1.38 -6.28 46.93
C GLY A 992 1.11 -5.79 48.36
N ARG A 993 0.13 -6.40 49.05
CA ARG A 993 -0.14 -6.13 50.48
C ARG A 993 1.04 -6.47 51.40
N ILE A 994 1.78 -7.55 51.11
CA ILE A 994 2.96 -7.95 51.90
C ILE A 994 4.14 -6.99 51.65
N ARG A 995 4.43 -6.65 50.39
CA ARG A 995 5.46 -5.64 50.04
C ARG A 995 5.21 -4.29 50.71
N ARG A 996 3.95 -3.86 50.81
CA ARG A 996 3.56 -2.62 51.50
C ARG A 996 3.83 -2.66 53.02
N LYS A 997 3.55 -3.78 53.70
CA LYS A 997 3.89 -3.94 55.13
C LYS A 997 5.40 -3.87 55.37
N VAL A 998 6.20 -4.48 54.49
CA VAL A 998 7.67 -4.46 54.57
C VAL A 998 8.22 -3.04 54.30
N ARG A 999 7.70 -2.35 53.28
CA ARG A 999 8.13 -0.98 52.92
C ARG A 999 7.75 0.06 53.98
N GLN A 1000 6.59 -0.09 54.61
CA GLN A 1000 6.17 0.75 55.75
C GLN A 1000 7.03 0.50 57.00
N GLY A 1001 7.46 -0.75 57.25
CA GLY A 1001 8.43 -1.07 58.30
C GLY A 1001 9.81 -0.44 58.07
N ALA A 1002 10.32 -0.50 56.83
CA ALA A 1002 11.60 0.12 56.46
C ALA A 1002 11.58 1.65 56.58
N HIS A 1003 10.47 2.30 56.18
CA HIS A 1003 10.30 3.74 56.30
C HIS A 1003 10.16 4.22 57.76
N GLY A 1004 9.55 3.39 58.62
CA GLY A 1004 9.54 3.61 60.07
C GLY A 1004 10.94 3.48 60.69
N GLY A 1005 11.73 2.51 60.25
CA GLY A 1005 13.13 2.35 60.65
C GLY A 1005 14.00 3.55 60.26
N LEU A 1006 13.84 4.08 59.04
CA LEU A 1006 14.59 5.25 58.57
C LEU A 1006 14.24 6.53 59.36
N LYS A 1007 12.96 6.71 59.72
CA LYS A 1007 12.49 7.79 60.63
C LYS A 1007 13.03 7.64 62.04
N TRP A 1008 13.12 6.40 62.55
CA TRP A 1008 13.70 6.13 63.86
C TRP A 1008 15.21 6.44 63.87
N VAL A 1009 15.95 6.04 62.83
CA VAL A 1009 17.39 6.33 62.70
C VAL A 1009 17.65 7.84 62.62
N THR A 1010 16.85 8.58 61.86
CA THR A 1010 16.97 10.05 61.77
C THR A 1010 16.67 10.74 63.11
N HIS A 1011 15.65 10.30 63.85
CA HIS A 1011 15.36 10.86 65.18
C HIS A 1011 16.41 10.49 66.24
N ARG A 1012 16.95 9.27 66.20
CA ARG A 1012 17.86 8.75 67.23
C ARG A 1012 19.31 9.18 67.03
N PHE A 1013 19.77 9.33 65.79
CA PHE A 1013 21.19 9.52 65.48
C PHE A 1013 21.50 10.81 64.73
N VAL A 1014 20.56 11.36 63.95
CA VAL A 1014 20.82 12.57 63.15
C VAL A 1014 20.45 13.83 63.93
N LEU A 1015 19.31 13.84 64.61
CA LEU A 1015 18.82 15.04 65.33
C LEU A 1015 19.52 15.40 66.65
N PRO A 1016 20.21 14.50 67.38
CA PRO A 1016 21.01 14.87 68.57
C PRO A 1016 22.37 15.50 68.25
N LEU A 1017 22.78 15.55 66.98
CA LEU A 1017 24.06 16.14 66.58
C LEU A 1017 24.02 17.68 66.66
N PRO A 1018 25.18 18.34 66.86
CA PRO A 1018 25.26 19.78 66.88
C PRO A 1018 24.73 20.41 65.59
N GLU A 1019 24.00 21.52 65.74
CA GLU A 1019 23.26 22.21 64.69
C GLU A 1019 24.02 22.46 63.36
N PRO A 1020 25.34 22.74 63.34
CA PRO A 1020 26.09 22.91 62.09
C PRO A 1020 26.15 21.64 61.23
N VAL A 1021 26.24 20.47 61.86
CA VAL A 1021 26.40 19.17 61.18
C VAL A 1021 25.05 18.68 60.65
N VAL A 1022 23.99 18.86 61.44
CA VAL A 1022 22.61 18.61 61.01
C VAL A 1022 22.25 19.52 59.83
N LYS A 1023 22.59 20.82 59.90
CA LYS A 1023 22.42 21.75 58.79
C LYS A 1023 23.17 21.30 57.55
N MET A 1024 24.44 20.88 57.64
CA MET A 1024 25.20 20.43 56.47
C MET A 1024 24.55 19.23 55.76
N ILE A 1025 24.11 18.22 56.51
CA ILE A 1025 23.47 17.00 55.97
C ILE A 1025 22.12 17.32 55.30
N TYR A 1026 21.31 18.20 55.91
CA TYR A 1026 20.03 18.63 55.33
C TYR A 1026 20.20 19.62 54.16
N THR A 1027 21.28 20.41 54.14
CA THR A 1027 21.54 21.43 53.09
C THR A 1027 22.04 20.81 51.79
N VAL A 1028 22.86 19.75 51.85
CA VAL A 1028 23.35 19.06 50.63
C VAL A 1028 22.31 18.11 50.03
N GLY A 1029 21.46 17.49 50.85
CA GLY A 1029 20.57 16.42 50.38
C GLY A 1029 19.21 16.84 49.79
N TRP A 1030 18.69 18.03 50.08
CA TRP A 1030 17.26 18.34 49.83
C TRP A 1030 16.94 19.75 49.29
N ALA A 1031 17.94 20.50 48.84
CA ALA A 1031 17.77 21.88 48.35
C ALA A 1031 16.81 22.07 47.14
N PRO A 1032 16.70 21.16 46.13
CA PRO A 1032 15.87 21.45 44.95
C PRO A 1032 14.34 21.29 45.17
N ILE A 1033 13.91 20.45 46.12
CA ILE A 1033 12.51 19.99 46.22
C ILE A 1033 11.62 20.96 47.03
N ASN A 1034 12.21 21.68 47.98
CA ASN A 1034 11.44 22.52 48.91
C ASN A 1034 11.03 23.89 48.34
N VAL A 1035 11.75 24.40 47.34
CA VAL A 1035 11.39 25.66 46.66
C VAL A 1035 10.15 25.49 45.77
N TYR A 1036 10.02 24.34 45.09
CA TYR A 1036 8.89 24.07 44.19
C TYR A 1036 7.57 23.83 44.94
N ARG A 1037 7.60 23.09 46.05
CA ARG A 1037 6.39 22.75 46.81
C ARG A 1037 5.75 23.93 47.53
N HIS A 1038 6.55 24.88 48.03
CA HIS A 1038 6.01 26.00 48.80
C HIS A 1038 5.26 27.00 47.92
N THR A 1039 5.72 27.19 46.67
CA THR A 1039 5.10 28.10 45.71
C THR A 1039 3.77 27.56 45.17
N ARG A 1040 3.69 26.24 44.91
CA ARG A 1040 2.47 25.59 44.39
C ARG A 1040 1.31 25.59 45.38
N ASN A 1041 1.58 25.36 46.67
CA ASN A 1041 0.53 25.22 47.68
C ASN A 1041 -0.12 26.56 48.03
N LYS A 1042 0.61 27.68 47.99
CA LYS A 1042 0.03 29.02 48.22
C LYS A 1042 -0.89 29.46 47.07
N LEU A 1043 -0.50 29.19 45.82
CA LEU A 1043 -1.33 29.46 44.64
C LEU A 1043 -2.63 28.66 44.64
N THR A 1044 -2.57 27.38 45.05
CA THR A 1044 -3.73 26.48 45.03
C THR A 1044 -4.74 26.82 46.14
N GLN A 1045 -4.29 27.32 47.30
CA GLN A 1045 -5.20 27.78 48.37
C GLN A 1045 -5.87 29.13 48.04
N ALA A 1046 -5.15 30.06 47.39
CA ALA A 1046 -5.73 31.33 46.98
C ALA A 1046 -6.85 31.14 45.93
N LEU A 1047 -6.64 30.24 44.95
CA LEU A 1047 -7.62 29.93 43.91
C LEU A 1047 -8.90 29.24 44.46
N ARG A 1048 -8.79 28.42 45.50
CA ARG A 1048 -9.95 27.74 46.10
C ARG A 1048 -10.82 28.65 46.97
N PHE A 1049 -10.26 29.71 47.55
CA PHE A 1049 -11.04 30.70 48.32
C PHE A 1049 -11.82 31.65 47.41
N VAL A 1050 -11.29 31.94 46.22
CA VAL A 1050 -11.94 32.82 45.22
C VAL A 1050 -13.07 32.10 44.46
N LEU A 1051 -13.01 30.78 44.29
CA LEU A 1051 -14.05 30.01 43.59
C LEU A 1051 -15.20 29.50 44.47
N HIS A 1052 -15.14 29.71 45.79
CA HIS A 1052 -16.19 29.27 46.73
C HIS A 1052 -17.03 30.43 47.32
N ARG A 1053 -16.75 31.67 46.91
CA ARG A 1053 -17.69 32.80 46.93
C ARG A 1053 -18.18 33.03 45.51
#